data_AF-A0A507CDA7-F1
#
_entry.id   AF-A0A507CDA7-F1
#
_cell.length_a   1.000
_cell.length_b   1.000
_cell.length_c   1.000
_cell.angle_alpha   90.00
_cell.angle_beta   90.00
_cell.angle_gamma   90.00
#
_symmetry.space_group_name_H-M   'P 1'
#
loop_
_entity.id
_entity.type
_entity.pdbx_description
1 polymer ?
#
loop_
_entity_poly.entity_id
_entity_poly.type
_entity_poly.pdbx_seq_one_letter_code
_entity_poly.pdbx_strand_id
1 'polypeptide(L)'
;MIDGETFLFTSESVGEGHPDKICDQVSDAILDACLAVDKFSRVACETATKTGMIMVLGEITTKAQLDYQKIIRNAIKKIGYDHSEKGFDYKTCNVLVAIEQQSPDISQGLTSGERNIDNIGAGDQGIMFGYACDETPELMPLTIMLAHKLNMKMTELRNNGVCDWLRPDSKTQVTVEYKVEGGVPVPQRVDAIVISTQHAPEVDNETIKKELTDKVIKAVVPAKYLDKKTKYILQPSGRFIIGGPQGDAGVTGRKIIVDTYGGWGAHGGGAFSGKDWSKVDRSAAYTARWVAKSLVAAGLCKRCLIQLSYAIGVAEPVSIYVDTYGTGKKTNGELLDIVKKNFDLRPGKIVQELDLWKPIYQETASYGHFVKEFMIERSHLEREYSKKLELMCRKYSTRREKDKRSTVVDLNSTDDIPARRAWQEILRKTEEIAKRRGVLGDSLSSDVADDLRSRGSVFEEAKRKQLAFSQRLVSEREKAAAETDKAKEKYNLRCDAVEVARVKSDAGATSTVQDKMRKQWHAEILEMNSAKNTYLLSIKAANALCHQLSESGFPFVIEGLENVNESVVEFVSDAVQRHITLLKDHDADVDIILSDIDDIAKMSMRAAEVPSRPNKNTAEPVPEFFFEPSGLWKENGMIATDEHSKIWLRNKLHKLRARQTILNGEITRREKEVQGLEKLHNAYTENPLLGDAHQVNENMLESLREQRIVELEHAITASQISTVIDSIGEDPANISWHDWKTSSFSIPTQCDLCLTNIWGVGSGLCCQTCNSNVHARCELRVPPSCHKGSPVRQTRSLSVSSKPSFSSLRMSTASSTDSSSAPNLQAAPNTISHKPSSLGLLSPKESTDGWKTPSPIEMADGTSEKKVGKVLYDYSKTNDDELDVKQGAIVTVLEDDVSGWTRVAVNAVGGESGLIPTSWLSIQESKTKNLTIKQKQQDVSSRGNQDRAKVLYDYSKANDDDVDVRQHDIVIIIEPDMGGWTRVAANGAEGLVPTAWLSVID
;
A
#
# COMPACT_ATOMS: atom_id res chain seq x y z
N MET A 1 26.70 -5.02 20.67
CA MET A 1 28.06 -5.52 20.39
C MET A 1 28.73 -5.75 21.72
N ILE A 2 29.25 -6.96 21.93
CA ILE A 2 29.97 -7.35 23.15
C ILE A 2 31.46 -7.05 22.94
N ASP A 3 32.17 -6.64 23.99
CA ASP A 3 33.60 -6.32 23.84
C ASP A 3 34.43 -7.58 23.53
N GLY A 4 35.36 -7.48 22.58
CA GLY A 4 36.12 -8.62 22.06
C GLY A 4 35.41 -9.47 20.99
N GLU A 5 34.11 -9.23 20.73
CA GLU A 5 33.34 -9.91 19.67
C GLU A 5 33.91 -9.63 18.28
N THR A 6 33.91 -10.63 17.39
CA THR A 6 34.37 -10.50 15.99
C THR A 6 33.23 -10.74 15.01
N PHE A 7 33.13 -9.92 13.97
CA PHE A 7 32.11 -10.04 12.93
C PHE A 7 32.63 -9.67 11.53
N LEU A 8 31.94 -10.12 10.49
CA LEU A 8 32.20 -9.71 9.11
C LEU A 8 31.22 -8.61 8.70
N PHE A 9 31.70 -7.53 8.09
CA PHE A 9 30.87 -6.52 7.44
C PHE A 9 31.26 -6.36 5.98
N THR A 10 30.29 -6.16 5.10
CA THR A 10 30.48 -6.10 3.65
C THR A 10 29.92 -4.80 3.08
N SER A 11 30.65 -4.17 2.17
CA SER A 11 30.15 -3.08 1.33
C SER A 11 30.52 -3.31 -0.13
N GLU A 12 29.70 -2.80 -1.04
CA GLU A 12 29.97 -2.81 -2.49
C GLU A 12 30.11 -1.40 -3.07
N SER A 13 30.65 -1.34 -4.28
CA SER A 13 30.71 -0.15 -5.13
C SER A 13 30.74 -0.57 -6.59
N VAL A 14 30.29 0.31 -7.48
CA VAL A 14 30.34 0.12 -8.93
C VAL A 14 31.09 1.28 -9.59
N GLY A 15 31.67 1.04 -10.76
CA GLY A 15 32.41 2.05 -11.53
C GLY A 15 31.51 3.02 -12.31
N GLU A 16 32.11 4.07 -12.85
CA GLU A 16 31.41 5.12 -13.61
C GLU A 16 30.65 4.62 -14.85
N GLY A 17 30.99 3.43 -15.38
CA GLY A 17 30.31 2.82 -16.52
C GLY A 17 29.18 1.86 -16.18
N HIS A 18 28.87 1.63 -14.90
CA HIS A 18 27.68 0.89 -14.49
C HIS A 18 26.42 1.65 -14.92
N PRO A 19 25.39 1.02 -15.52
CA PRO A 19 24.31 1.76 -16.17
C PRO A 19 23.55 2.71 -15.24
N ASP A 20 23.25 2.34 -13.98
CA ASP A 20 22.71 3.29 -12.98
C ASP A 20 23.62 4.52 -12.79
N LYS A 21 24.95 4.33 -12.74
CA LYS A 21 25.90 5.44 -12.57
C LYS A 21 26.07 6.27 -13.83
N ILE A 22 25.79 5.74 -15.02
CA ILE A 22 25.64 6.56 -16.23
C ILE A 22 24.45 7.51 -16.03
N CYS A 23 23.31 7.00 -15.55
CA CYS A 23 22.13 7.80 -15.28
C CYS A 23 22.40 8.90 -14.23
N ASP A 24 23.00 8.54 -13.09
CA ASP A 24 23.39 9.52 -12.05
C ASP A 24 24.31 10.63 -12.61
N GLN A 25 25.36 10.27 -13.34
CA GLN A 25 26.31 11.23 -13.91
C GLN A 25 25.74 12.07 -15.07
N VAL A 26 24.67 11.61 -15.73
CA VAL A 26 23.95 12.35 -16.77
C VAL A 26 22.95 13.32 -16.15
N SER A 27 22.17 12.86 -15.17
CA SER A 27 21.29 13.67 -14.33
C SER A 27 22.05 14.85 -13.70
N ASP A 28 23.22 14.59 -13.09
CA ASP A 28 24.04 15.65 -12.51
C ASP A 28 24.79 16.51 -13.55
N ALA A 29 25.11 15.99 -14.75
CA ALA A 29 25.66 16.82 -15.84
C ALA A 29 24.65 17.88 -16.31
N ILE A 30 23.36 17.55 -16.30
CA ILE A 30 22.27 18.47 -16.64
C ILE A 30 22.09 19.50 -15.51
N LEU A 31 22.10 19.08 -14.25
CA LEU A 31 22.10 19.99 -13.09
C LEU A 31 23.27 20.98 -13.15
N ASP A 32 24.49 20.52 -13.41
CA ASP A 32 25.67 21.38 -13.53
C ASP A 32 25.53 22.36 -14.71
N ALA A 33 25.00 21.92 -15.86
CA ALA A 33 24.71 22.82 -16.98
C ALA A 33 23.66 23.89 -16.65
N CYS A 34 22.68 23.58 -15.79
CA CYS A 34 21.71 24.55 -15.26
C CYS A 34 22.39 25.57 -14.34
N LEU A 35 23.09 25.10 -13.29
CA LEU A 35 23.70 25.93 -12.25
C LEU A 35 24.88 26.79 -12.75
N ALA A 36 25.57 26.35 -13.81
CA ALA A 36 26.60 27.14 -14.48
C ALA A 36 26.07 28.46 -15.09
N VAL A 37 24.77 28.53 -15.40
CA VAL A 37 24.12 29.73 -16.01
C VAL A 37 23.19 30.42 -15.01
N ASP A 38 22.36 29.65 -14.30
CA ASP A 38 21.38 30.17 -13.34
C ASP A 38 21.47 29.40 -12.03
N LYS A 39 22.07 30.03 -11.02
CA LYS A 39 22.27 29.46 -9.68
C LYS A 39 20.97 29.10 -8.97
N PHE A 40 19.86 29.73 -9.34
CA PHE A 40 18.53 29.47 -8.79
C PHE A 40 17.73 28.45 -9.61
N SER A 41 18.39 27.72 -10.52
CA SER A 41 17.77 26.61 -11.26
C SER A 41 17.20 25.57 -10.30
N ARG A 42 15.92 25.25 -10.48
CA ARG A 42 15.26 24.16 -9.79
C ARG A 42 15.26 22.95 -10.72
N VAL A 43 15.81 21.83 -10.26
CA VAL A 43 16.07 20.65 -11.07
C VAL A 43 15.65 19.40 -10.28
N ALA A 44 14.91 18.53 -10.93
CA ALA A 44 14.61 17.15 -10.54
C ALA A 44 14.72 16.29 -11.82
N CYS A 45 15.95 16.14 -12.32
CA CYS A 45 16.21 15.48 -13.59
C CYS A 45 16.57 14.00 -13.37
N GLU A 46 15.62 13.11 -13.62
CA GLU A 46 15.84 11.67 -13.62
C GLU A 46 16.36 11.20 -14.99
N THR A 47 17.15 10.12 -14.99
CA THR A 47 17.68 9.51 -16.22
C THR A 47 17.44 8.00 -16.20
N ALA A 48 17.05 7.44 -17.35
CA ALA A 48 16.93 6.00 -17.58
C ALA A 48 17.72 5.58 -18.85
N THR A 49 18.36 4.40 -18.84
CA THR A 49 19.13 3.89 -19.98
C THR A 49 18.98 2.38 -20.18
N LYS A 50 19.00 1.96 -21.45
CA LYS A 50 19.07 0.56 -21.90
C LYS A 50 19.72 0.51 -23.29
N THR A 51 19.84 -0.67 -23.89
CA THR A 51 20.46 -0.93 -25.20
C THR A 51 20.18 0.16 -26.24
N GLY A 52 21.20 0.95 -26.59
CA GLY A 52 21.12 2.02 -27.59
C GLY A 52 20.30 3.25 -27.23
N MET A 53 19.74 3.36 -26.02
CA MET A 53 18.85 4.45 -25.58
C MET A 53 19.28 5.06 -24.25
N ILE A 54 19.21 6.39 -24.15
CA ILE A 54 19.14 7.11 -22.89
C ILE A 54 17.98 8.11 -22.93
N MET A 55 17.24 8.21 -21.84
CA MET A 55 16.08 9.08 -21.68
C MET A 55 16.25 9.92 -20.43
N VAL A 56 16.06 11.23 -20.55
CA VAL A 56 16.01 12.14 -19.39
C VAL A 56 14.59 12.67 -19.22
N LEU A 57 14.12 12.72 -17.99
CA LEU A 57 12.73 13.06 -17.63
C LEU A 57 12.65 13.77 -16.27
N GLY A 58 11.48 14.30 -15.94
CA GLY A 58 11.24 15.09 -14.72
C GLY A 58 11.26 16.59 -14.95
N GLU A 59 11.45 17.39 -13.89
CA GLU A 59 11.14 18.82 -13.91
C GLU A 59 12.41 19.70 -13.86
N ILE A 60 12.50 20.67 -14.77
CA ILE A 60 13.57 21.68 -14.78
C ILE A 60 12.99 23.08 -15.00
N THR A 61 13.13 23.93 -13.98
CA THR A 61 12.82 25.37 -14.04
C THR A 61 14.12 26.15 -13.95
N THR A 62 14.62 26.64 -15.09
CA THR A 62 15.90 27.35 -15.23
C THR A 62 15.83 28.43 -16.30
N LYS A 63 16.71 29.45 -16.19
CA LYS A 63 16.98 30.40 -17.29
C LYS A 63 18.04 29.87 -18.29
N ALA A 64 18.68 28.74 -18.01
CA ALA A 64 19.68 28.13 -18.87
C ALA A 64 19.07 27.62 -20.19
N GLN A 65 19.78 27.82 -21.30
CA GLN A 65 19.45 27.22 -22.60
C GLN A 65 20.30 25.97 -22.79
N LEU A 66 19.66 24.79 -22.70
CA LEU A 66 20.33 23.50 -22.57
C LEU A 66 20.36 22.71 -23.88
N ASP A 67 21.56 22.42 -24.37
CA ASP A 67 21.79 21.41 -25.42
C ASP A 67 21.91 20.03 -24.78
N TYR A 68 20.75 19.43 -24.45
CA TYR A 68 20.67 18.10 -23.84
C TYR A 68 21.46 17.04 -24.63
N GLN A 69 21.38 17.06 -25.97
CA GLN A 69 22.12 16.11 -26.82
C GLN A 69 23.62 16.19 -26.55
N LYS A 70 24.19 17.40 -26.54
CA LYS A 70 25.62 17.63 -26.28
C LYS A 70 26.03 17.33 -24.84
N ILE A 71 25.22 17.73 -23.85
CA ILE A 71 25.49 17.47 -22.43
C ILE A 71 25.55 15.96 -22.16
N ILE A 72 24.49 15.24 -22.54
CA ILE A 72 24.33 13.80 -22.31
C ILE A 72 25.43 13.02 -23.04
N ARG A 73 25.69 13.31 -24.31
CA ARG A 73 26.72 12.62 -25.11
C ARG A 73 28.13 12.91 -24.60
N ASN A 74 28.43 14.10 -24.09
CA ASN A 74 29.72 14.39 -23.46
C ASN A 74 29.92 13.62 -22.15
N ALA A 75 28.88 13.43 -21.34
CA ALA A 75 28.95 12.61 -20.14
C ALA A 75 29.22 11.12 -20.48
N ILE A 76 28.47 10.54 -21.42
CA ILE A 76 28.67 9.16 -21.91
C ILE A 76 30.09 8.98 -22.49
N LYS A 77 30.59 9.99 -23.22
CA LYS A 77 31.97 10.00 -23.73
C LYS A 77 33.02 10.03 -22.61
N LYS A 78 32.84 10.88 -21.58
CA LYS A 78 33.74 11.00 -20.42
C LYS A 78 33.88 9.68 -19.65
N ILE A 79 32.78 8.94 -19.53
CA ILE A 79 32.71 7.59 -18.95
C ILE A 79 33.47 6.53 -19.79
N GLY A 80 33.61 6.74 -21.10
CA GLY A 80 34.37 5.87 -22.00
C GLY A 80 33.54 4.96 -22.91
N TYR A 81 32.24 5.23 -23.06
CA TYR A 81 31.36 4.57 -24.04
C TYR A 81 31.39 5.29 -25.39
N ASP A 82 32.32 4.87 -26.24
CA ASP A 82 32.70 5.52 -27.50
C ASP A 82 32.75 4.57 -28.70
N HIS A 83 32.40 3.28 -28.52
CA HIS A 83 32.38 2.28 -29.59
C HIS A 83 31.31 1.22 -29.32
N SER A 84 30.58 0.82 -30.35
CA SER A 84 29.44 -0.11 -30.26
C SER A 84 29.82 -1.47 -29.65
N GLU A 85 31.06 -1.93 -29.84
CA GLU A 85 31.61 -3.15 -29.24
C GLU A 85 31.60 -3.14 -27.70
N LYS A 86 31.63 -1.97 -27.05
CA LYS A 86 31.51 -1.81 -25.59
C LYS A 86 30.08 -1.99 -25.09
N GLY A 87 29.10 -2.13 -25.99
CA GLY A 87 27.66 -2.22 -25.73
C GLY A 87 26.92 -0.88 -25.75
N PHE A 88 27.66 0.25 -25.79
CA PHE A 88 27.08 1.59 -25.85
C PHE A 88 28.10 2.59 -26.43
N ASP A 89 27.61 3.60 -27.16
CA ASP A 89 28.43 4.62 -27.81
C ASP A 89 27.72 5.98 -27.85
N TYR A 90 28.39 7.01 -27.36
CA TYR A 90 27.87 8.38 -27.30
C TYR A 90 27.50 8.97 -28.68
N LYS A 91 28.07 8.46 -29.79
CA LYS A 91 27.83 8.97 -31.14
C LYS A 91 26.52 8.43 -31.72
N THR A 92 26.20 7.17 -31.43
CA THR A 92 25.12 6.42 -32.09
C THR A 92 23.91 6.15 -31.21
N CYS A 93 24.00 6.32 -29.88
CA CYS A 93 22.84 6.15 -29.00
C CYS A 93 21.70 7.14 -29.32
N ASN A 94 20.47 6.68 -29.19
CA ASN A 94 19.28 7.51 -29.16
C ASN A 94 19.22 8.26 -27.81
N VAL A 95 18.78 9.52 -27.85
CA VAL A 95 18.67 10.40 -26.68
C VAL A 95 17.26 10.99 -26.70
N LEU A 96 16.44 10.60 -25.72
CA LEU A 96 15.08 11.10 -25.50
C LEU A 96 15.08 12.15 -24.39
N VAL A 97 14.22 13.16 -24.51
CA VAL A 97 14.07 14.25 -23.55
C VAL A 97 12.57 14.44 -23.29
N ALA A 98 12.13 14.18 -22.07
CA ALA A 98 10.76 14.35 -21.60
C ALA A 98 10.76 15.21 -20.32
N ILE A 99 11.29 16.43 -20.46
CA ILE A 99 11.48 17.39 -19.38
C ILE A 99 10.37 18.44 -19.42
N GLU A 100 9.72 18.67 -18.28
CA GLU A 100 8.72 19.72 -18.10
C GLU A 100 9.19 20.79 -17.09
N GLN A 101 8.38 21.81 -16.82
CA GLN A 101 8.65 22.80 -15.76
C GLN A 101 8.10 22.30 -14.42
N GLN A 102 8.72 22.71 -13.31
CA GLN A 102 8.25 22.33 -11.97
C GLN A 102 6.80 22.83 -11.73
N SER A 103 5.93 21.96 -11.23
CA SER A 103 4.52 22.27 -10.92
C SER A 103 4.38 23.62 -10.19
N PRO A 104 3.46 24.51 -10.63
CA PRO A 104 3.18 25.79 -9.97
C PRO A 104 2.82 25.66 -8.49
N ASP A 105 2.22 24.55 -8.06
CA ASP A 105 1.74 24.37 -6.69
C ASP A 105 2.91 24.06 -5.73
N ILE A 106 3.82 23.17 -6.15
CA ILE A 106 5.11 22.96 -5.47
C ILE A 106 5.95 24.24 -5.54
N SER A 107 5.91 24.93 -6.68
CA SER A 107 6.68 26.15 -6.90
C SER A 107 6.28 27.28 -5.94
N GLN A 108 4.99 27.44 -5.63
CA GLN A 108 4.46 28.48 -4.72
C GLN A 108 5.02 28.41 -3.30
N GLY A 109 5.16 27.20 -2.74
CA GLY A 109 5.76 26.98 -1.41
C GLY A 109 7.23 27.42 -1.35
N LEU A 110 7.93 27.40 -2.50
CA LEU A 110 9.34 27.79 -2.63
C LEU A 110 9.53 29.24 -3.10
N THR A 111 8.73 29.75 -4.06
CA THR A 111 8.80 31.15 -4.52
C THR A 111 8.43 32.15 -3.45
N SER A 112 7.54 31.77 -2.51
CA SER A 112 7.20 32.61 -1.35
C SER A 112 8.44 32.97 -0.52
N GLY A 113 9.46 32.10 -0.51
CA GLY A 113 10.75 32.33 0.14
C GLY A 113 11.79 33.09 -0.69
N GLU A 114 11.60 33.34 -1.98
CA GLU A 114 12.63 33.96 -2.84
C GLU A 114 13.02 35.39 -2.43
N ARG A 115 12.15 36.09 -1.69
CA ARG A 115 12.47 37.41 -1.10
C ARG A 115 13.34 37.34 0.16
N ASN A 116 13.40 36.19 0.83
CA ASN A 116 14.30 35.93 1.95
C ASN A 116 14.79 34.48 1.90
N ILE A 117 15.89 34.30 1.18
CA ILE A 117 16.60 33.04 0.94
C ILE A 117 16.79 32.18 2.20
N ASP A 118 16.97 32.79 3.38
CA ASP A 118 17.18 32.11 4.67
C ASP A 118 15.97 31.29 5.15
N ASN A 119 14.77 31.65 4.66
CA ASN A 119 13.50 31.05 5.04
C ASN A 119 12.88 30.22 3.91
N ILE A 120 13.66 29.82 2.90
CA ILE A 120 13.21 28.86 1.89
C ILE A 120 12.96 27.51 2.56
N GLY A 121 11.72 27.03 2.43
CA GLY A 121 11.28 25.73 2.94
C GLY A 121 11.92 24.55 2.22
N ALA A 122 11.84 23.37 2.82
CA ALA A 122 12.25 22.13 2.18
C ALA A 122 11.43 21.87 0.90
N GLY A 123 12.09 21.54 -0.20
CA GLY A 123 11.44 21.29 -1.50
C GLY A 123 10.58 20.02 -1.55
N ASP A 124 10.71 19.15 -0.55
CA ASP A 124 9.85 18.00 -0.28
C ASP A 124 9.92 17.67 1.24
N GLN A 125 9.05 16.79 1.73
CA GLN A 125 9.25 16.12 3.00
C GLN A 125 10.38 15.08 2.88
N GLY A 126 11.00 14.68 4.00
CA GLY A 126 11.92 13.55 3.97
C GLY A 126 12.76 13.36 5.23
N ILE A 127 13.60 12.32 5.19
CA ILE A 127 14.52 11.92 6.26
C ILE A 127 15.92 11.79 5.66
N MET A 128 16.95 12.30 6.35
CA MET A 128 18.34 12.28 5.88
C MET A 128 19.29 11.85 6.99
N PHE A 129 20.37 11.14 6.63
CA PHE A 129 21.34 10.60 7.60
C PHE A 129 22.78 10.98 7.29
N GLY A 130 23.49 11.40 8.34
CA GLY A 130 24.90 11.72 8.36
C GLY A 130 25.68 10.70 9.18
N TYR A 131 26.71 10.06 8.64
CA TYR A 131 27.56 9.15 9.38
C TYR A 131 29.04 9.53 9.30
N ALA A 132 29.77 9.29 10.38
CA ALA A 132 31.22 9.38 10.44
C ALA A 132 31.81 8.40 11.47
N CYS A 133 33.07 8.00 11.25
CA CYS A 133 33.83 7.10 12.13
C CYS A 133 35.34 7.39 12.04
N ASP A 134 36.13 7.02 13.03
CA ASP A 134 37.59 7.21 13.08
C ASP A 134 38.41 6.08 12.39
N GLU A 135 37.74 5.16 11.68
CA GLU A 135 38.34 4.01 10.99
C GLU A 135 39.33 4.38 9.86
N THR A 136 39.13 5.53 9.21
CA THR A 136 39.92 5.99 8.05
C THR A 136 40.22 7.49 8.13
N PRO A 137 41.29 7.99 7.48
CA PRO A 137 41.58 9.43 7.40
C PRO A 137 40.45 10.28 6.81
N GLU A 138 39.63 9.70 5.94
CA GLU A 138 38.45 10.31 5.32
C GLU A 138 37.21 10.33 6.25
N LEU A 139 37.35 9.77 7.46
CA LEU A 139 36.32 9.56 8.46
C LEU A 139 35.10 8.76 7.96
N MET A 140 35.39 7.74 7.15
CA MET A 140 34.45 6.84 6.47
C MET A 140 34.70 5.37 6.86
N PRO A 141 33.71 4.46 6.75
CA PRO A 141 33.94 3.04 7.02
C PRO A 141 34.96 2.44 6.05
N LEU A 142 35.82 1.53 6.53
CA LEU A 142 36.89 0.97 5.69
C LEU A 142 36.34 0.18 4.48
N THR A 143 35.26 -0.57 4.67
CA THR A 143 34.65 -1.43 3.63
C THR A 143 34.29 -0.66 2.36
N ILE A 144 33.51 0.42 2.50
CA ILE A 144 33.04 1.24 1.38
C ILE A 144 34.18 2.03 0.72
N MET A 145 35.13 2.54 1.53
CA MET A 145 36.31 3.26 1.03
C MET A 145 37.20 2.38 0.16
N LEU A 146 37.38 1.10 0.52
CA LEU A 146 38.13 0.15 -0.31
C LEU A 146 37.38 -0.19 -1.60
N ALA A 147 36.07 -0.44 -1.54
CA ALA A 147 35.24 -0.74 -2.72
C ALA A 147 35.26 0.43 -3.75
N HIS A 148 35.14 1.68 -3.29
CA HIS A 148 35.29 2.84 -4.17
C HIS A 148 36.67 2.92 -4.81
N LYS A 149 37.74 2.83 -4.02
CA LYS A 149 39.12 2.96 -4.51
C LYS A 149 39.51 1.85 -5.49
N LEU A 150 38.96 0.64 -5.35
CA LEU A 150 39.14 -0.44 -6.34
C LEU A 150 38.55 -0.06 -7.70
N ASN A 151 37.32 0.47 -7.76
CA ASN A 151 36.72 0.94 -9.03
C ASN A 151 37.47 2.15 -9.60
N MET A 152 37.85 3.12 -8.76
CA MET A 152 38.67 4.27 -9.18
C MET A 152 39.98 3.82 -9.83
N LYS A 153 40.65 2.82 -9.25
CA LYS A 153 41.91 2.29 -9.79
C LYS A 153 41.72 1.50 -11.10
N MET A 154 40.63 0.75 -11.25
CA MET A 154 40.30 0.15 -12.56
C MET A 154 40.05 1.22 -13.63
N THR A 155 39.31 2.28 -13.30
CA THR A 155 39.10 3.42 -14.21
C THR A 155 40.40 4.14 -14.57
N GLU A 156 41.32 4.34 -13.61
CA GLU A 156 42.64 4.91 -13.87
C GLU A 156 43.43 4.05 -14.88
N LEU A 157 43.51 2.73 -14.65
CA LEU A 157 44.26 1.79 -15.51
C LEU A 157 43.63 1.59 -16.90
N ARG A 158 42.30 1.75 -17.01
CA ARG A 158 41.59 1.81 -18.29
C ARG A 158 41.96 3.09 -19.05
N ASN A 159 41.85 4.25 -18.38
CA ASN A 159 41.99 5.55 -19.02
C ASN A 159 43.44 5.91 -19.37
N ASN A 160 44.44 5.31 -18.70
CA ASN A 160 45.86 5.45 -19.04
C ASN A 160 46.41 4.33 -19.96
N GLY A 161 45.57 3.34 -20.33
CA GLY A 161 45.94 2.24 -21.23
C GLY A 161 46.84 1.15 -20.62
N VAL A 162 47.10 1.17 -19.31
CA VAL A 162 47.89 0.11 -18.63
C VAL A 162 47.11 -1.20 -18.54
N CYS A 163 45.77 -1.13 -18.58
CA CYS A 163 44.86 -2.26 -18.79
C CYS A 163 43.83 -1.87 -19.87
N ASP A 164 44.29 -1.74 -21.11
CA ASP A 164 43.51 -1.39 -22.31
C ASP A 164 42.30 -2.31 -22.56
N TRP A 165 42.39 -3.57 -22.14
CA TRP A 165 41.31 -4.55 -22.18
C TRP A 165 40.13 -4.25 -21.24
N LEU A 166 40.25 -3.31 -20.28
CA LEU A 166 39.15 -2.90 -19.40
C LEU A 166 38.10 -2.09 -20.14
N ARG A 167 36.83 -2.39 -19.88
CA ARG A 167 35.67 -1.61 -20.35
C ARG A 167 34.98 -0.90 -19.17
N PRO A 168 34.07 0.08 -19.40
CA PRO A 168 33.65 1.00 -18.34
C PRO A 168 32.82 0.38 -17.21
N ASP A 169 31.99 -0.64 -17.47
CA ASP A 169 31.16 -1.28 -16.45
C ASP A 169 32.00 -2.14 -15.50
N SER A 170 31.81 -1.97 -14.20
CA SER A 170 32.59 -2.64 -13.15
C SER A 170 31.87 -2.64 -11.82
N LYS A 171 32.02 -3.73 -11.06
CA LYS A 171 31.42 -3.97 -9.75
C LYS A 171 32.48 -4.56 -8.80
N THR A 172 32.53 -4.09 -7.56
CA THR A 172 33.46 -4.57 -6.53
C THR A 172 32.77 -4.72 -5.19
N GLN A 173 33.11 -5.75 -4.44
CA GLN A 173 32.63 -5.96 -3.07
C GLN A 173 33.81 -6.24 -2.13
N VAL A 174 33.80 -5.66 -0.94
CA VAL A 174 34.85 -5.85 0.07
C VAL A 174 34.21 -6.24 1.41
N THR A 175 34.57 -7.43 1.90
CA THR A 175 34.20 -7.93 3.22
C THR A 175 35.38 -7.78 4.17
N VAL A 176 35.20 -7.04 5.26
CA VAL A 176 36.21 -6.80 6.30
C VAL A 176 35.81 -7.52 7.58
N GLU A 177 36.79 -8.14 8.21
CA GLU A 177 36.69 -8.70 9.56
C GLU A 177 36.95 -7.59 10.57
N TYR A 178 35.94 -7.34 11.41
CA TYR A 178 35.95 -6.36 12.49
C TYR A 178 36.04 -7.08 13.84
N LYS A 179 36.69 -6.42 14.80
CA LYS A 179 36.65 -6.77 16.22
C LYS A 179 36.12 -5.59 17.02
N VAL A 180 35.29 -5.84 18.01
CA VAL A 180 34.77 -4.82 18.93
C VAL A 180 35.81 -4.56 20.03
N GLU A 181 36.25 -3.31 20.17
CA GLU A 181 37.19 -2.88 21.22
C GLU A 181 36.73 -1.56 21.85
N GLY A 182 36.43 -1.57 23.16
CA GLY A 182 35.79 -0.47 23.85
C GLY A 182 34.41 -0.13 23.29
N GLY A 183 33.69 -1.13 22.77
CA GLY A 183 32.41 -0.94 22.05
C GLY A 183 32.55 -0.39 20.62
N VAL A 184 33.77 -0.21 20.11
CA VAL A 184 34.05 0.34 18.77
C VAL A 184 34.44 -0.78 17.80
N PRO A 185 33.82 -0.91 16.62
CA PRO A 185 34.34 -1.77 15.56
C PRO A 185 35.71 -1.28 15.06
N VAL A 186 36.72 -2.14 15.18
CA VAL A 186 38.09 -1.92 14.68
C VAL A 186 38.39 -2.90 13.54
N PRO A 187 38.71 -2.43 12.32
CA PRO A 187 39.08 -3.30 11.20
C PRO A 187 40.34 -4.12 11.46
N GLN A 188 40.26 -5.44 11.33
CA GLN A 188 41.37 -6.37 11.53
C GLN A 188 42.03 -6.79 10.21
N ARG A 189 41.23 -7.30 9.26
CA ARG A 189 41.69 -7.81 7.94
C ARG A 189 40.58 -7.77 6.90
N VAL A 190 40.92 -7.83 5.62
CA VAL A 190 39.97 -8.09 4.53
C VAL A 190 39.79 -9.60 4.40
N ASP A 191 38.57 -10.08 4.59
CA ASP A 191 38.24 -11.50 4.44
C ASP A 191 37.99 -11.88 2.98
N ALA A 192 37.29 -11.04 2.22
CA ALA A 192 36.99 -11.29 0.82
C ALA A 192 37.01 -10.00 -0.01
N ILE A 193 37.50 -10.13 -1.25
CA ILE A 193 37.39 -9.11 -2.30
C ILE A 193 36.76 -9.79 -3.52
N VAL A 194 35.63 -9.26 -3.97
CA VAL A 194 34.99 -9.62 -5.24
C VAL A 194 35.26 -8.53 -6.26
N ILE A 195 35.65 -8.87 -7.49
CA ILE A 195 35.68 -7.95 -8.62
C ILE A 195 35.07 -8.63 -9.84
N SER A 196 34.09 -7.94 -10.43
CA SER A 196 33.49 -8.26 -11.73
C SER A 196 33.58 -7.03 -12.62
N THR A 197 34.53 -7.02 -13.55
CA THR A 197 34.73 -5.91 -14.49
C THR A 197 34.43 -6.33 -15.93
N GLN A 198 33.83 -5.43 -16.70
CA GLN A 198 33.62 -5.64 -18.12
C GLN A 198 34.97 -5.61 -18.86
N HIS A 199 35.16 -6.49 -19.83
CA HIS A 199 36.43 -6.65 -20.54
C HIS A 199 36.25 -6.90 -22.04
N ALA A 200 37.32 -6.66 -22.80
CA ALA A 200 37.42 -7.04 -24.20
C ALA A 200 37.49 -8.58 -24.36
N PRO A 201 36.95 -9.17 -25.45
CA PRO A 201 36.88 -10.63 -25.61
C PRO A 201 38.24 -11.31 -25.84
N GLU A 202 39.30 -10.56 -26.12
CA GLU A 202 40.64 -11.05 -26.44
C GLU A 202 41.46 -11.46 -25.20
N VAL A 203 41.17 -10.87 -24.03
CA VAL A 203 41.92 -11.13 -22.79
C VAL A 203 41.38 -12.36 -22.06
N ASP A 204 42.28 -13.20 -21.55
CA ASP A 204 41.95 -14.42 -20.82
C ASP A 204 41.77 -14.17 -19.30
N ASN A 205 41.12 -15.13 -18.62
CA ASN A 205 40.82 -15.02 -17.19
C ASN A 205 42.03 -15.12 -16.26
N GLU A 206 43.13 -15.76 -16.65
CA GLU A 206 44.34 -15.83 -15.83
C GLU A 206 45.05 -14.48 -15.83
N THR A 207 45.16 -13.85 -17.01
CA THR A 207 45.61 -12.47 -17.18
C THR A 207 44.74 -11.51 -16.38
N ILE A 208 43.41 -11.52 -16.54
CA ILE A 208 42.51 -10.64 -15.74
C ILE A 208 42.72 -10.83 -14.23
N LYS A 209 42.75 -12.08 -13.75
CA LYS A 209 42.94 -12.40 -12.32
C LYS A 209 44.26 -11.87 -11.79
N LYS A 210 45.35 -12.06 -12.55
CA LYS A 210 46.69 -11.57 -12.22
C LYS A 210 46.73 -10.04 -12.19
N GLU A 211 46.24 -9.38 -13.23
CA GLU A 211 46.31 -7.93 -13.35
C GLU A 211 45.43 -7.20 -12.32
N LEU A 212 44.23 -7.71 -12.03
CA LEU A 212 43.39 -7.20 -10.94
C LEU A 212 44.07 -7.41 -9.58
N THR A 213 44.74 -8.53 -9.35
CA THR A 213 45.48 -8.77 -8.11
C THR A 213 46.67 -7.82 -7.95
N ASP A 214 47.49 -7.69 -9.00
CA ASP A 214 48.78 -6.99 -8.94
C ASP A 214 48.68 -5.47 -9.15
N LYS A 215 47.87 -5.00 -10.12
CA LYS A 215 47.77 -3.57 -10.48
C LYS A 215 46.65 -2.83 -9.74
N VAL A 216 45.58 -3.52 -9.33
CA VAL A 216 44.41 -2.93 -8.67
C VAL A 216 44.44 -3.19 -7.16
N ILE A 217 44.31 -4.45 -6.73
CA ILE A 217 44.09 -4.79 -5.32
C ILE A 217 45.29 -4.45 -4.44
N LYS A 218 46.50 -4.89 -4.81
CA LYS A 218 47.74 -4.56 -4.07
C LYS A 218 48.11 -3.07 -4.09
N ALA A 219 47.56 -2.29 -5.04
CA ALA A 219 47.75 -0.85 -5.11
C ALA A 219 46.76 -0.06 -4.24
N VAL A 220 45.59 -0.64 -3.94
CA VAL A 220 44.50 0.03 -3.20
C VAL A 220 44.43 -0.42 -1.73
N VAL A 221 44.52 -1.72 -1.46
CA VAL A 221 44.30 -2.26 -0.11
C VAL A 221 45.62 -2.25 0.66
N PRO A 222 45.72 -1.55 1.81
CA PRO A 222 46.93 -1.53 2.61
C PRO A 222 47.36 -2.95 3.02
N ALA A 223 48.61 -3.30 2.76
CA ALA A 223 49.13 -4.66 2.92
C ALA A 223 48.91 -5.26 4.33
N LYS A 224 48.80 -4.43 5.38
CA LYS A 224 48.46 -4.86 6.75
C LYS A 224 47.08 -5.54 6.88
N TYR A 225 46.18 -5.35 5.91
CA TYR A 225 44.85 -5.95 5.88
C TYR A 225 44.72 -7.16 4.93
N LEU A 226 45.78 -7.50 4.18
CA LEU A 226 45.80 -8.64 3.25
C LEU A 226 46.61 -9.79 3.87
N ASP A 227 46.04 -10.99 3.91
CA ASP A 227 46.73 -12.18 4.43
C ASP A 227 46.55 -13.42 3.54
N LYS A 228 47.08 -14.56 3.98
CA LYS A 228 46.95 -15.85 3.29
C LYS A 228 45.53 -16.44 3.34
N LYS A 229 44.60 -15.83 4.08
CA LYS A 229 43.19 -16.23 4.19
C LYS A 229 42.26 -15.33 3.37
N THR A 230 42.72 -14.15 2.91
CA THR A 230 41.92 -13.23 2.09
C THR A 230 41.50 -13.93 0.79
N LYS A 231 40.19 -13.95 0.53
CA LYS A 231 39.57 -14.60 -0.63
C LYS A 231 39.53 -13.63 -1.80
N TYR A 232 40.11 -14.01 -2.94
CA TYR A 232 40.12 -13.18 -4.16
C TYR A 232 39.16 -13.80 -5.19
N ILE A 233 37.95 -13.23 -5.30
CA ILE A 233 36.84 -13.72 -6.13
C ILE A 233 36.76 -12.83 -7.37
N LEU A 234 37.60 -13.12 -8.36
CA LEU A 234 37.85 -12.24 -9.52
C LEU A 234 37.29 -12.88 -10.80
N GLN A 235 36.44 -12.14 -11.52
CA GLN A 235 35.60 -12.61 -12.63
C GLN A 235 34.81 -13.91 -12.31
N PRO A 236 34.02 -13.95 -11.22
CA PRO A 236 33.28 -15.16 -10.82
C PRO A 236 32.27 -15.65 -11.88
N SER A 237 31.74 -14.75 -12.73
CA SER A 237 30.86 -15.11 -13.85
C SER A 237 31.57 -15.73 -15.06
N GLY A 238 32.90 -15.87 -15.02
CA GLY A 238 33.71 -16.46 -16.09
C GLY A 238 33.91 -15.57 -17.32
N ARG A 239 32.90 -14.83 -17.78
CA ARG A 239 33.02 -13.80 -18.84
C ARG A 239 32.09 -12.62 -18.56
N PHE A 240 32.53 -11.42 -18.91
CA PHE A 240 31.75 -10.18 -18.81
C PHE A 240 32.13 -9.24 -19.96
N ILE A 241 31.73 -9.60 -21.18
CA ILE A 241 32.07 -8.86 -22.42
C ILE A 241 30.98 -7.82 -22.73
N ILE A 242 29.72 -8.24 -22.65
CA ILE A 242 28.53 -7.39 -22.71
C ILE A 242 28.32 -6.77 -21.34
N GLY A 243 28.16 -5.45 -21.27
CA GLY A 243 27.96 -4.69 -20.04
C GLY A 243 27.26 -3.35 -20.32
N GLY A 244 27.21 -2.48 -19.32
CA GLY A 244 26.56 -1.17 -19.46
C GLY A 244 25.07 -1.29 -19.80
N PRO A 245 24.49 -0.30 -20.49
CA PRO A 245 23.07 -0.29 -20.88
C PRO A 245 22.63 -1.48 -21.74
N GLN A 246 23.56 -2.14 -22.45
CA GLN A 246 23.25 -3.38 -23.17
C GLN A 246 23.04 -4.55 -22.19
N GLY A 247 23.97 -4.73 -21.24
CA GLY A 247 23.88 -5.78 -20.22
C GLY A 247 22.69 -5.59 -19.28
N ASP A 248 22.63 -4.46 -18.57
CA ASP A 248 21.63 -4.18 -17.54
C ASP A 248 20.84 -2.90 -17.88
N ALA A 249 19.72 -2.65 -17.20
CA ALA A 249 19.06 -1.35 -17.24
C ALA A 249 19.77 -0.39 -16.26
N GLY A 250 19.64 0.91 -16.48
CA GLY A 250 20.12 1.92 -15.54
C GLY A 250 19.05 2.95 -15.22
N VAL A 251 18.90 3.31 -13.95
CA VAL A 251 18.05 4.43 -13.51
C VAL A 251 18.77 5.24 -12.44
N THR A 252 18.63 6.57 -12.51
CA THR A 252 19.12 7.50 -11.49
C THR A 252 18.67 7.09 -10.08
N GLY A 253 19.52 7.28 -9.07
CA GLY A 253 19.18 6.99 -7.68
C GLY A 253 19.12 5.51 -7.29
N ARG A 254 19.38 4.56 -8.19
CA ARG A 254 19.38 3.11 -7.87
C ARG A 254 20.66 2.62 -7.16
N LYS A 255 21.51 3.53 -6.69
CA LYS A 255 22.78 3.24 -6.01
C LYS A 255 23.02 4.01 -4.70
N ILE A 256 21.98 4.58 -4.09
CA ILE A 256 22.02 5.37 -2.83
C ILE A 256 22.91 4.80 -1.69
N ILE A 257 23.00 3.49 -1.50
CA ILE A 257 23.86 2.88 -0.47
C ILE A 257 25.35 2.92 -0.85
N VAL A 258 25.67 2.79 -2.15
CA VAL A 258 27.01 3.04 -2.71
C VAL A 258 27.35 4.53 -2.64
N ASP A 259 26.38 5.41 -2.84
CA ASP A 259 26.60 6.87 -2.80
C ASP A 259 26.88 7.43 -1.41
N THR A 260 26.50 6.69 -0.37
CA THR A 260 26.60 7.09 1.04
C THR A 260 27.64 6.31 1.81
N TYR A 261 27.26 5.23 2.51
CA TYR A 261 28.07 4.61 3.57
C TYR A 261 28.26 3.09 3.41
N GLY A 262 27.81 2.50 2.30
CA GLY A 262 27.98 1.08 2.00
C GLY A 262 27.29 0.13 3.01
N GLY A 263 26.20 0.58 3.63
CA GLY A 263 25.43 -0.17 4.63
C GLY A 263 25.68 0.25 6.08
N TRP A 264 26.70 1.07 6.35
CA TRP A 264 26.92 1.65 7.69
C TRP A 264 26.00 2.83 7.98
N GLY A 265 25.80 3.13 9.27
CA GLY A 265 24.94 4.23 9.70
C GLY A 265 23.46 3.91 9.43
N ALA A 266 22.82 4.72 8.59
CA ALA A 266 21.45 4.53 8.10
C ALA A 266 21.24 5.30 6.79
N HIS A 267 20.11 5.08 6.11
CA HIS A 267 19.71 5.81 4.90
C HIS A 267 18.22 6.17 4.95
N GLY A 268 17.85 7.34 4.41
CA GLY A 268 16.49 7.89 4.52
C GLY A 268 15.60 7.67 3.29
N GLY A 269 16.16 7.14 2.21
CA GLY A 269 15.46 6.79 0.96
C GLY A 269 15.75 7.72 -0.21
N GLY A 270 15.86 9.03 0.05
CA GLY A 270 16.10 10.05 -0.97
C GLY A 270 17.37 9.83 -1.81
N ALA A 271 17.21 9.82 -3.14
CA ALA A 271 18.32 9.87 -4.09
C ALA A 271 18.91 11.28 -4.23
N PHE A 272 20.20 11.39 -4.58
CA PHE A 272 20.89 12.69 -4.68
C PHE A 272 20.95 13.27 -6.10
N SER A 273 21.33 12.46 -7.09
CA SER A 273 21.69 12.91 -8.43
C SER A 273 20.50 13.55 -9.17
N GLY A 274 20.76 14.56 -10.01
CA GLY A 274 19.73 15.28 -10.77
C GLY A 274 18.94 16.30 -9.96
N LYS A 275 19.15 16.40 -8.64
CA LYS A 275 18.43 17.32 -7.76
C LYS A 275 19.28 18.52 -7.37
N ASP A 276 18.72 19.72 -7.47
CA ASP A 276 19.35 20.93 -6.93
C ASP A 276 19.30 20.99 -5.38
N TRP A 277 20.01 21.95 -4.81
CA TRP A 277 20.18 22.12 -3.35
C TRP A 277 18.87 22.34 -2.57
N SER A 278 17.77 22.78 -3.19
CA SER A 278 16.47 22.96 -2.53
C SER A 278 15.82 21.62 -2.13
N LYS A 279 16.27 20.51 -2.74
CA LYS A 279 15.85 19.16 -2.39
C LYS A 279 16.68 18.68 -1.20
N VAL A 280 16.03 18.64 -0.03
CA VAL A 280 16.65 18.25 1.24
C VAL A 280 17.31 16.87 1.20
N ASP A 281 16.83 15.94 0.37
CA ASP A 281 17.47 14.63 0.12
C ASP A 281 18.98 14.74 -0.06
N ARG A 282 19.41 15.69 -0.89
CA ARG A 282 20.82 15.96 -1.19
C ARG A 282 21.42 16.90 -0.16
N SER A 283 20.84 18.09 0.01
CA SER A 283 21.48 19.16 0.78
C SER A 283 21.52 18.87 2.28
N ALA A 284 20.46 18.34 2.86
CA ALA A 284 20.45 17.96 4.28
C ALA A 284 21.22 16.66 4.56
N ALA A 285 21.33 15.72 3.60
CA ALA A 285 22.25 14.58 3.75
C ALA A 285 23.73 15.02 3.75
N TYR A 286 24.11 15.94 2.85
CA TYR A 286 25.46 16.54 2.82
C TYR A 286 25.75 17.28 4.13
N THR A 287 24.78 18.05 4.66
CA THR A 287 24.91 18.73 5.96
C THR A 287 24.99 17.75 7.13
N ALA A 288 24.14 16.72 7.18
CA ALA A 288 24.20 15.72 8.24
C ALA A 288 25.56 15.01 8.27
N ARG A 289 26.12 14.67 7.09
CA ARG A 289 27.49 14.16 6.95
C ARG A 289 28.52 15.16 7.49
N TRP A 290 28.41 16.43 7.13
CA TRP A 290 29.31 17.50 7.60
C TRP A 290 29.26 17.65 9.14
N VAL A 291 28.08 17.60 9.74
CA VAL A 291 27.89 17.61 11.21
C VAL A 291 28.53 16.38 11.85
N ALA A 292 28.20 15.17 11.38
CA ALA A 292 28.73 13.91 11.92
C ALA A 292 30.27 13.88 11.85
N LYS A 293 30.82 14.25 10.69
CA LYS A 293 32.27 14.34 10.44
C LYS A 293 32.93 15.40 11.33
N SER A 294 32.31 16.54 11.56
CA SER A 294 32.82 17.59 12.45
C SER A 294 32.89 17.16 13.92
N LEU A 295 31.90 16.39 14.41
CA LEU A 295 31.91 15.87 15.79
C LEU A 295 33.02 14.81 16.02
N VAL A 296 33.23 13.93 15.04
CA VAL A 296 34.32 12.93 15.08
C VAL A 296 35.69 13.59 14.89
N ALA A 297 35.82 14.56 13.97
CA ALA A 297 37.07 15.31 13.76
C ALA A 297 37.47 16.15 14.98
N ALA A 298 36.50 16.70 15.73
CA ALA A 298 36.72 17.35 17.02
C ALA A 298 37.03 16.37 18.17
N GLY A 299 37.04 15.06 17.90
CA GLY A 299 37.26 14.01 18.88
C GLY A 299 36.22 14.01 20.01
N LEU A 300 35.00 14.50 19.77
CA LEU A 300 33.91 14.50 20.75
C LEU A 300 33.27 13.10 20.86
N CYS A 301 33.36 12.32 19.80
CA CYS A 301 33.02 10.90 19.70
C CYS A 301 33.98 10.23 18.71
N LYS A 302 33.97 8.89 18.66
CA LYS A 302 34.71 8.12 17.64
C LYS A 302 33.84 7.79 16.43
N ARG A 303 32.56 7.51 16.67
CA ARG A 303 31.54 7.22 15.67
C ARG A 303 30.34 8.11 15.92
N CYS A 304 29.66 8.56 14.86
CA CYS A 304 28.47 9.40 14.98
C CYS A 304 27.46 9.10 13.88
N LEU A 305 26.18 9.04 14.26
CA LEU A 305 25.04 9.13 13.38
C LEU A 305 24.26 10.41 13.69
N ILE A 306 23.94 11.17 12.65
CA ILE A 306 23.03 12.32 12.68
C ILE A 306 21.82 11.94 11.84
N GLN A 307 20.62 12.21 12.33
CA GLN A 307 19.38 12.15 11.55
C GLN A 307 18.73 13.52 11.52
N LEU A 308 18.30 13.94 10.33
CA LEU A 308 17.47 15.12 10.10
C LEU A 308 16.15 14.70 9.47
N SER A 309 15.08 15.45 9.69
CA SER A 309 13.84 15.32 8.93
C SER A 309 13.18 16.67 8.67
N TYR A 310 12.43 16.78 7.57
CA TYR A 310 11.74 17.99 7.14
C TYR A 310 10.32 17.67 6.64
N ALA A 311 9.45 18.67 6.71
CA ALA A 311 8.16 18.69 6.03
C ALA A 311 8.21 19.67 4.86
N ILE A 312 7.51 19.36 3.76
CA ILE A 312 7.48 20.20 2.56
C ILE A 312 7.05 21.65 2.89
N GLY A 313 7.77 22.64 2.35
CA GLY A 313 7.53 24.05 2.60
C GLY A 313 8.01 24.58 3.98
N VAL A 314 8.44 23.72 4.91
CA VAL A 314 8.97 24.14 6.21
C VAL A 314 10.49 24.27 6.14
N ALA A 315 11.04 25.38 6.62
CA ALA A 315 12.49 25.64 6.57
C ALA A 315 13.25 24.98 7.73
N GLU A 316 12.70 25.01 8.94
CA GLU A 316 13.28 24.33 10.12
C GLU A 316 13.10 22.80 10.03
N PRO A 317 14.07 21.99 10.47
CA PRO A 317 13.90 20.54 10.55
C PRO A 317 12.87 20.16 11.62
N VAL A 318 11.98 19.21 11.29
CA VAL A 318 10.96 18.65 12.18
C VAL A 318 11.62 17.84 13.30
N SER A 319 12.71 17.14 13.01
CA SER A 319 13.54 16.48 14.02
C SER A 319 15.03 16.56 13.71
N ILE A 320 15.83 16.55 14.78
CA ILE A 320 17.28 16.42 14.77
C ILE A 320 17.62 15.38 15.85
N TYR A 321 18.26 14.28 15.47
CA TYR A 321 18.71 13.24 16.38
C TYR A 321 20.21 13.00 16.21
N VAL A 322 20.88 12.67 17.32
CA VAL A 322 22.32 12.43 17.40
C VAL A 322 22.53 11.12 18.17
N ASP A 323 23.28 10.19 17.58
CA ASP A 323 23.88 9.08 18.30
C ASP A 323 25.40 9.05 18.12
N THR A 324 26.08 8.51 19.13
CA THR A 324 27.51 8.27 19.14
C THR A 324 27.87 6.78 19.30
N TYR A 325 26.88 5.88 19.33
CA TYR A 325 27.06 4.45 19.63
C TYR A 325 27.81 4.21 20.95
N GLY A 326 27.57 5.05 21.96
CA GLY A 326 28.28 5.04 23.24
C GLY A 326 29.71 5.61 23.21
N THR A 327 30.21 6.07 22.06
CA THR A 327 31.60 6.55 21.91
C THR A 327 31.83 8.03 22.28
N GLY A 328 30.77 8.73 22.71
CA GLY A 328 30.82 10.16 23.06
C GLY A 328 31.48 10.47 24.40
N LYS A 329 32.31 11.52 24.43
CA LYS A 329 32.83 12.16 25.67
C LYS A 329 31.77 13.01 26.39
N LYS A 330 30.56 13.07 25.84
CA LYS A 330 29.39 13.85 26.24
C LYS A 330 28.14 13.03 25.96
N THR A 331 27.04 13.33 26.63
CA THR A 331 25.77 12.64 26.32
C THR A 331 25.28 13.03 24.93
N ASN A 332 24.54 12.14 24.27
CA ASN A 332 23.91 12.45 22.97
C ASN A 332 23.03 13.73 23.05
N GLY A 333 22.39 13.98 24.20
CA GLY A 333 21.65 15.22 24.47
C GLY A 333 22.54 16.46 24.51
N GLU A 334 23.68 16.45 25.21
CA GLU A 334 24.66 17.54 25.18
C GLU A 334 25.21 17.79 23.77
N LEU A 335 25.39 16.73 22.98
CA LEU A 335 25.89 16.82 21.60
C LEU A 335 24.83 17.38 20.64
N LEU A 336 23.56 17.00 20.78
CA LEU A 336 22.42 17.64 20.08
C LEU A 336 22.35 19.15 20.40
N ASP A 337 22.54 19.50 21.68
CA ASP A 337 22.57 20.88 22.16
C ASP A 337 23.75 21.67 21.58
N ILE A 338 24.87 20.99 21.31
CA ILE A 338 26.04 21.54 20.61
C ILE A 338 25.75 21.71 19.11
N VAL A 339 25.12 20.73 18.45
CA VAL A 339 24.74 20.81 17.02
C VAL A 339 23.82 22.01 16.78
N LYS A 340 22.72 22.12 17.54
CA LYS A 340 21.75 23.24 17.46
C LYS A 340 22.35 24.63 17.71
N LYS A 341 23.53 24.73 18.33
CA LYS A 341 24.23 26.00 18.63
C LYS A 341 25.34 26.34 17.65
N ASN A 342 25.63 25.48 16.69
CA ASN A 342 26.73 25.67 15.73
C ASN A 342 26.29 25.53 14.26
N PHE A 343 25.22 24.79 13.95
CA PHE A 343 24.78 24.55 12.57
C PHE A 343 23.36 25.08 12.35
N ASP A 344 23.17 25.93 11.34
CA ASP A 344 21.84 26.39 10.91
C ASP A 344 21.34 25.46 9.80
N LEU A 345 20.40 24.58 10.17
CA LEU A 345 20.02 23.42 9.36
C LEU A 345 18.88 23.71 8.37
N ARG A 346 18.53 24.99 8.16
CA ARG A 346 17.54 25.40 7.17
C ARG A 346 18.10 25.27 5.75
N PRO A 347 17.34 24.82 4.73
CA PRO A 347 17.84 24.65 3.36
C PRO A 347 18.53 25.89 2.79
N GLY A 348 17.94 27.08 3.04
CA GLY A 348 18.48 28.38 2.65
C GLY A 348 19.81 28.78 3.31
N LYS A 349 20.15 28.18 4.45
CA LYS A 349 21.41 28.37 5.18
C LYS A 349 22.43 27.32 4.81
N ILE A 350 22.00 26.06 4.68
CA ILE A 350 22.80 24.95 4.13
C ILE A 350 23.43 25.33 2.79
N VAL A 351 22.65 25.89 1.85
CA VAL A 351 23.16 26.30 0.53
C VAL A 351 24.17 27.47 0.60
N GLN A 352 24.13 28.29 1.66
CA GLN A 352 25.10 29.36 1.90
C GLN A 352 26.41 28.81 2.49
N GLU A 353 26.32 28.08 3.61
CA GLU A 353 27.50 27.55 4.32
C GLU A 353 28.23 26.48 3.49
N LEU A 354 27.48 25.63 2.78
CA LEU A 354 28.01 24.64 1.85
C LEU A 354 28.03 25.14 0.39
N ASP A 355 27.81 26.43 0.11
CA ASP A 355 28.02 27.07 -1.20
C ASP A 355 27.61 26.15 -2.37
N LEU A 356 26.37 25.66 -2.30
CA LEU A 356 25.79 24.61 -3.17
C LEU A 356 25.17 25.19 -4.46
N TRP A 357 25.56 26.41 -4.80
CA TRP A 357 25.15 27.17 -5.99
C TRP A 357 25.98 26.84 -7.24
N LYS A 358 26.95 25.93 -7.11
CA LYS A 358 28.01 25.71 -8.11
C LYS A 358 27.71 24.50 -8.99
N PRO A 359 28.23 24.48 -10.23
CA PRO A 359 28.29 23.27 -11.05
C PRO A 359 29.46 22.38 -10.58
N ILE A 360 29.15 21.35 -9.80
CA ILE A 360 30.09 20.46 -9.10
C ILE A 360 29.57 19.00 -8.97
N TYR A 361 28.33 18.76 -9.38
CA TYR A 361 27.58 17.57 -8.96
C TYR A 361 27.91 16.33 -9.79
N GLN A 362 28.26 16.47 -11.08
CA GLN A 362 28.68 15.33 -11.90
C GLN A 362 29.87 14.60 -11.26
N GLU A 363 30.74 15.32 -10.56
CA GLU A 363 31.85 14.70 -9.86
C GLU A 363 31.40 13.94 -8.61
N THR A 364 30.27 14.29 -7.98
CA THR A 364 29.73 13.54 -6.83
C THR A 364 29.06 12.23 -7.23
N ALA A 365 28.45 12.17 -8.43
CA ALA A 365 27.66 11.06 -8.96
C ALA A 365 28.40 9.73 -9.20
N SER A 366 29.69 9.62 -8.88
CA SER A 366 30.48 8.39 -8.99
C SER A 366 31.51 8.25 -7.87
N TYR A 367 31.75 7.01 -7.40
CA TYR A 367 32.70 6.66 -6.34
C TYR A 367 32.42 7.28 -4.96
N GLY A 368 31.15 7.57 -4.65
CA GLY A 368 30.68 8.00 -3.32
C GLY A 368 30.69 9.52 -3.13
N HIS A 369 29.56 10.10 -2.75
CA HIS A 369 29.39 11.56 -2.62
C HIS A 369 30.21 12.15 -1.46
N PHE A 370 30.66 11.31 -0.52
CA PHE A 370 31.38 11.71 0.70
C PHE A 370 32.89 11.41 0.68
N VAL A 371 33.42 11.05 -0.51
CA VAL A 371 34.79 10.53 -0.70
C VAL A 371 35.74 11.54 -1.34
N LYS A 372 35.25 12.36 -2.27
CA LYS A 372 36.09 13.21 -3.15
C LYS A 372 36.56 14.52 -2.50
N GLU A 373 37.63 15.08 -3.07
CA GLU A 373 38.39 16.22 -2.54
C GLU A 373 37.59 17.52 -2.38
N PHE A 374 36.40 17.62 -2.97
CA PHE A 374 35.41 18.67 -2.67
C PHE A 374 35.12 18.83 -1.17
N MET A 375 35.08 17.72 -0.41
CA MET A 375 34.94 17.74 1.07
C MET A 375 36.29 17.83 1.81
N ILE A 376 37.41 17.97 1.08
CA ILE A 376 38.78 18.11 1.62
C ILE A 376 39.27 19.56 1.47
N GLU A 377 38.99 20.24 0.36
CA GLU A 377 39.22 21.71 0.27
C GLU A 377 38.41 22.45 1.35
N ARG A 378 37.17 22.01 1.60
CA ARG A 378 36.33 22.53 2.67
C ARG A 378 36.64 21.98 4.06
N SER A 379 37.66 21.12 4.21
CA SER A 379 38.17 20.73 5.54
C SER A 379 38.69 21.93 6.34
N HIS A 380 38.94 23.09 5.71
CA HIS A 380 39.19 24.34 6.40
C HIS A 380 37.99 24.79 7.27
N LEU A 381 36.76 24.71 6.77
CA LEU A 381 35.54 24.96 7.55
C LEU A 381 35.40 23.91 8.66
N GLU A 382 35.56 22.62 8.33
CA GLU A 382 35.49 21.53 9.32
C GLU A 382 36.50 21.71 10.46
N ARG A 383 37.73 22.10 10.15
CA ARG A 383 38.78 22.38 11.14
C ARG A 383 38.51 23.66 11.94
N GLU A 384 37.88 24.67 11.35
CA GLU A 384 37.49 25.89 12.07
C GLU A 384 36.33 25.61 13.03
N TYR A 385 35.27 24.94 12.56
CA TYR A 385 34.15 24.51 13.40
C TYR A 385 34.61 23.52 14.46
N SER A 386 35.46 22.54 14.15
CA SER A 386 36.09 21.64 15.13
C SER A 386 36.82 22.40 16.24
N LYS A 387 37.60 23.45 15.90
CA LYS A 387 38.29 24.29 16.90
C LYS A 387 37.32 25.18 17.70
N LYS A 388 36.28 25.71 17.06
CA LYS A 388 35.19 26.44 17.75
C LYS A 388 34.47 25.52 18.73
N LEU A 389 34.13 24.30 18.33
CA LEU A 389 33.46 23.27 19.12
C LEU A 389 34.30 22.83 20.33
N GLU A 390 35.60 22.57 20.13
CA GLU A 390 36.55 22.26 21.21
C GLU A 390 36.64 23.43 22.22
N LEU A 391 36.82 24.66 21.72
CA LEU A 391 36.88 25.87 22.55
C LEU A 391 35.57 26.12 23.30
N MET A 392 34.42 25.83 22.68
CA MET A 392 33.09 25.94 23.30
C MET A 392 32.87 24.87 24.37
N CYS A 393 33.29 23.62 24.14
CA CYS A 393 33.25 22.56 25.14
C CYS A 393 34.12 22.94 26.37
N ARG A 394 35.32 23.48 26.13
CA ARG A 394 36.22 23.99 27.19
C ARG A 394 35.66 25.22 27.92
N LYS A 395 34.87 26.06 27.25
CA LYS A 395 34.09 27.15 27.88
C LYS A 395 32.90 26.63 28.69
N TYR A 396 32.27 25.52 28.28
CA TYR A 396 31.15 24.91 29.00
C TYR A 396 31.63 24.19 30.28
N SER A 397 32.76 23.45 30.21
CA SER A 397 33.38 22.85 31.40
C SER A 397 33.79 23.93 32.40
N THR A 398 34.53 24.96 31.95
CA THR A 398 35.00 26.04 32.82
C THR A 398 33.89 26.95 33.35
N ARG A 399 32.68 26.91 32.77
CA ARG A 399 31.47 27.50 33.38
C ARG A 399 31.00 26.65 34.57
N ARG A 400 30.94 25.32 34.43
CA ARG A 400 30.53 24.40 35.50
C ARG A 400 31.58 24.23 36.61
N GLU A 401 32.85 24.52 36.32
CA GLU A 401 33.94 24.57 37.29
C GLU A 401 33.96 25.89 38.10
N LYS A 402 33.27 26.95 37.65
CA LYS A 402 33.21 28.23 38.36
C LYS A 402 32.30 28.22 39.60
N ASP A 403 31.32 27.33 39.66
CA ASP A 403 30.47 27.13 40.85
C ASP A 403 31.12 26.18 41.90
N LYS A 404 32.40 25.81 41.73
CA LYS A 404 33.14 24.93 42.65
C LYS A 404 34.54 25.46 42.99
N ARG A 405 34.65 26.69 43.53
CA ARG A 405 35.93 27.14 44.13
C ARG A 405 35.88 28.20 45.25
N SER A 406 35.25 27.81 46.36
CA SER A 406 35.63 28.23 47.72
C SER A 406 35.39 27.02 48.66
N THR A 407 36.15 26.75 49.72
CA THR A 407 37.32 27.43 50.32
C THR A 407 38.35 26.36 50.72
N VAL A 408 39.64 26.71 50.88
CA VAL A 408 40.68 25.78 51.39
C VAL A 408 41.21 26.30 52.74
N VAL A 409 41.12 25.46 53.77
CA VAL A 409 41.98 25.48 54.98
C VAL A 409 42.21 24.02 55.38
N ASP A 410 43.43 23.69 55.82
CA ASP A 410 43.86 22.37 56.27
C ASP A 410 44.27 22.44 57.75
N LEU A 411 43.73 21.55 58.60
CA LEU A 411 44.10 21.39 60.01
C LEU A 411 43.86 19.95 60.49
N ASN A 412 44.90 19.34 61.06
CA ASN A 412 44.85 18.00 61.66
C ASN A 412 44.41 18.04 63.13
N SER A 413 43.41 17.25 63.51
CA SER A 413 43.29 16.59 64.82
C SER A 413 42.23 15.47 64.79
N THR A 414 42.29 14.54 65.74
CA THR A 414 41.52 13.28 65.76
C THR A 414 40.16 13.38 66.49
N ASP A 415 39.41 12.26 66.45
CA ASP A 415 38.39 11.82 67.44
C ASP A 415 36.91 12.22 67.28
N ASP A 416 36.29 11.61 66.25
CA ASP A 416 35.16 10.66 66.29
C ASP A 416 33.69 11.02 66.71
N ILE A 417 32.74 10.27 66.11
CA ILE A 417 31.28 10.11 66.39
C ILE A 417 30.54 11.33 67.00
N PRO A 418 29.74 12.06 66.20
CA PRO A 418 28.34 11.61 66.02
C PRO A 418 27.88 11.47 64.55
N ALA A 419 28.31 12.37 63.66
CA ALA A 419 27.74 12.50 62.31
C ALA A 419 27.81 11.21 61.47
N ARG A 420 28.83 10.36 61.70
CA ARG A 420 29.00 9.08 61.02
C ARG A 420 27.85 8.10 61.27
N ARG A 421 27.24 8.11 62.46
CA ARG A 421 26.05 7.28 62.76
C ARG A 421 24.80 7.78 62.05
N ALA A 422 24.58 9.11 62.03
CA ALA A 422 23.46 9.70 61.30
C ALA A 422 23.53 9.37 59.80
N TRP A 423 24.70 9.56 59.18
CA TRP A 423 24.90 9.20 57.77
C TRP A 423 24.78 7.69 57.50
N GLN A 424 25.19 6.82 58.43
CA GLN A 424 25.02 5.37 58.28
C GLN A 424 23.54 4.96 58.36
N GLU A 425 22.73 5.54 59.24
CA GLU A 425 21.30 5.22 59.33
C GLU A 425 20.51 5.81 58.14
N ILE A 426 20.89 7.00 57.65
CA ILE A 426 20.37 7.54 56.37
C ILE A 426 20.70 6.57 55.23
N LEU A 427 21.96 6.15 55.08
CA LEU A 427 22.35 5.17 54.05
C LEU A 427 21.54 3.87 54.18
N ARG A 428 21.36 3.36 55.40
CA ARG A 428 20.61 2.12 55.66
C ARG A 428 19.14 2.25 55.26
N LYS A 429 18.47 3.34 55.63
CA LYS A 429 17.10 3.65 55.17
C LYS A 429 17.03 3.79 53.65
N THR A 430 18.00 4.48 53.04
CA THR A 430 18.07 4.66 51.57
C THR A 430 18.31 3.33 50.84
N GLU A 431 19.14 2.42 51.36
CA GLU A 431 19.32 1.07 50.79
C GLU A 431 18.05 0.22 50.93
N GLU A 432 17.33 0.34 52.06
CA GLU A 432 16.08 -0.39 52.29
C GLU A 432 15.00 0.09 51.30
N ILE A 433 14.88 1.40 51.08
CA ILE A 433 13.99 1.99 50.08
C ILE A 433 14.45 1.70 48.65
N ALA A 434 15.75 1.68 48.36
CA ALA A 434 16.28 1.28 47.05
C ALA A 434 15.92 -0.18 46.73
N LYS A 435 15.94 -1.08 47.72
CA LYS A 435 15.46 -2.46 47.57
C LYS A 435 13.95 -2.52 47.36
N ARG A 436 13.14 -1.76 48.11
CA ARG A 436 11.68 -1.66 47.86
C ARG A 436 11.38 -1.11 46.46
N ARG A 437 12.10 -0.06 46.02
CA ARG A 437 12.00 0.50 44.66
C ARG A 437 12.50 -0.44 43.56
N GLY A 438 13.40 -1.37 43.87
CA GLY A 438 13.76 -2.49 42.99
C GLY A 438 12.57 -3.43 42.77
N VAL A 439 11.98 -3.93 43.87
CA VAL A 439 10.79 -4.80 43.82
C VAL A 439 9.59 -4.10 43.17
N LEU A 440 9.41 -2.80 43.44
CA LEU A 440 8.41 -1.97 42.76
C LEU A 440 8.72 -1.84 41.25
N GLY A 441 9.99 -1.74 40.86
CA GLY A 441 10.42 -1.71 39.46
C GLY A 441 10.13 -3.02 38.73
N ASP A 442 10.36 -4.16 39.39
CA ASP A 442 10.03 -5.49 38.86
C ASP A 442 8.50 -5.67 38.72
N SER A 443 7.73 -5.25 39.74
CA SER A 443 6.25 -5.20 39.68
C SER A 443 5.74 -4.20 38.64
N LEU A 444 6.38 -3.04 38.45
CA LEU A 444 6.04 -2.12 37.36
C LEU A 444 6.32 -2.71 35.97
N SER A 445 7.38 -3.52 35.84
CA SER A 445 7.67 -4.22 34.59
C SER A 445 6.66 -5.32 34.28
N SER A 446 6.22 -6.06 35.30
CA SER A 446 5.25 -7.16 35.21
C SER A 446 3.80 -6.67 35.10
N ASP A 447 3.34 -5.88 36.06
CA ASP A 447 1.92 -5.67 36.35
C ASP A 447 1.36 -4.42 35.64
N VAL A 448 2.25 -3.54 35.18
CA VAL A 448 1.89 -2.30 34.44
C VAL A 448 2.42 -2.33 33.02
N ALA A 449 3.70 -2.67 32.81
CA ALA A 449 4.28 -2.62 31.47
C ALA A 449 3.82 -3.78 30.56
N ASP A 450 3.51 -4.98 31.08
CA ASP A 450 2.90 -6.05 30.26
C ASP A 450 1.37 -5.89 30.07
N ASP A 451 0.64 -5.28 31.03
CA ASP A 451 -0.78 -4.88 30.82
C ASP A 451 -0.88 -3.77 29.74
N LEU A 452 0.03 -2.79 29.77
CA LEU A 452 0.18 -1.77 28.71
C LEU A 452 0.57 -2.40 27.35
N ARG A 453 1.49 -3.37 27.32
CA ARG A 453 1.88 -4.05 26.07
C ARG A 453 0.74 -4.87 25.48
N SER A 454 0.07 -5.70 26.28
CA SER A 454 -1.00 -6.58 25.83
C SER A 454 -2.25 -5.80 25.38
N ARG A 455 -2.64 -4.76 26.11
CA ARG A 455 -3.73 -3.85 25.68
C ARG A 455 -3.31 -2.97 24.48
N GLY A 456 -2.04 -2.63 24.35
CA GLY A 456 -1.50 -1.94 23.17
C GLY A 456 -1.82 -2.67 21.85
N SER A 457 -1.74 -4.00 21.84
CA SER A 457 -2.19 -4.82 20.70
C SER A 457 -3.69 -4.67 20.42
N VAL A 458 -4.54 -4.65 21.46
CA VAL A 458 -5.99 -4.51 21.33
C VAL A 458 -6.36 -3.13 20.77
N PHE A 459 -5.71 -2.06 21.25
CA PHE A 459 -5.94 -0.71 20.75
C PHE A 459 -5.50 -0.52 19.29
N GLU A 460 -4.37 -1.08 18.87
CA GLU A 460 -3.96 -1.08 17.45
C GLU A 460 -4.86 -1.95 16.57
N GLU A 461 -5.49 -3.01 17.10
CA GLU A 461 -6.51 -3.78 16.38
C GLU A 461 -7.81 -3.00 16.22
N ALA A 462 -8.34 -2.38 17.29
CA ALA A 462 -9.54 -1.54 17.23
C ALA A 462 -9.37 -0.36 16.24
N LYS A 463 -8.20 0.30 16.30
CA LYS A 463 -7.77 1.35 15.36
C LYS A 463 -7.66 0.83 13.93
N ARG A 464 -7.15 -0.39 13.71
CA ARG A 464 -7.10 -1.04 12.38
C ARG A 464 -8.51 -1.34 11.85
N LYS A 465 -9.43 -1.85 12.68
CA LYS A 465 -10.85 -2.07 12.33
C LYS A 465 -11.52 -0.76 11.93
N GLN A 466 -11.30 0.31 12.68
CA GLN A 466 -11.85 1.64 12.39
C GLN A 466 -11.28 2.26 11.10
N LEU A 467 -9.99 2.07 10.82
CA LEU A 467 -9.37 2.49 9.56
C LEU A 467 -9.87 1.69 8.35
N ALA A 468 -10.06 0.37 8.50
CA ALA A 468 -10.65 -0.48 7.47
C ALA A 468 -12.11 -0.10 7.16
N PHE A 469 -12.89 0.30 8.18
CA PHE A 469 -14.23 0.84 7.98
C PHE A 469 -14.20 2.17 7.20
N SER A 470 -13.27 3.07 7.52
CA SER A 470 -13.05 4.31 6.75
C SER A 470 -12.73 4.03 5.27
N GLN A 471 -11.86 3.04 5.00
CA GLN A 471 -11.54 2.59 3.64
C GLN A 471 -12.77 2.02 2.91
N ARG A 472 -13.65 1.28 3.61
CA ARG A 472 -14.93 0.79 3.06
C ARG A 472 -15.85 1.96 2.64
N LEU A 473 -15.98 2.99 3.47
CA LEU A 473 -16.76 4.19 3.15
C LEU A 473 -16.22 4.94 1.92
N VAL A 474 -14.90 5.05 1.80
CA VAL A 474 -14.24 5.63 0.60
C VAL A 474 -14.51 4.78 -0.64
N SER A 475 -14.48 3.46 -0.53
CA SER A 475 -14.79 2.55 -1.64
C SER A 475 -16.24 2.67 -2.12
N GLU A 476 -17.23 2.81 -1.23
CA GLU A 476 -18.63 3.04 -1.67
C GLU A 476 -18.80 4.38 -2.41
N ARG A 477 -18.10 5.44 -1.99
CA ARG A 477 -18.06 6.73 -2.70
C ARG A 477 -17.49 6.56 -4.12
N GLU A 478 -16.40 5.81 -4.26
CA GLU A 478 -15.74 5.57 -5.54
C GLU A 478 -16.58 4.70 -6.49
N LYS A 479 -17.32 3.71 -5.95
CA LYS A 479 -18.30 2.95 -6.73
C LYS A 479 -19.41 3.86 -7.28
N ALA A 480 -19.97 4.75 -6.46
CA ALA A 480 -21.04 5.66 -6.89
C ALA A 480 -20.58 6.67 -7.96
N ALA A 481 -19.31 7.12 -7.89
CA ALA A 481 -18.68 7.90 -8.95
C ALA A 481 -18.55 7.07 -10.24
N ALA A 482 -17.98 5.86 -10.17
CA ALA A 482 -17.79 4.98 -11.32
C ALA A 482 -19.12 4.50 -11.95
N GLU A 483 -20.21 4.37 -11.19
CA GLU A 483 -21.55 4.16 -11.75
C GLU A 483 -22.08 5.38 -12.48
N THR A 484 -21.79 6.58 -11.99
CA THR A 484 -22.17 7.85 -12.63
C THR A 484 -21.43 8.06 -13.95
N ASP A 485 -20.14 7.73 -14.03
CA ASP A 485 -19.39 7.77 -15.29
C ASP A 485 -19.89 6.74 -16.31
N LYS A 486 -20.20 5.51 -15.88
CA LYS A 486 -20.83 4.50 -16.76
C LYS A 486 -22.20 4.95 -17.27
N ALA A 487 -22.97 5.69 -16.47
CA ALA A 487 -24.25 6.26 -16.89
C ALA A 487 -24.05 7.43 -17.88
N LYS A 488 -23.04 8.27 -17.67
CA LYS A 488 -22.61 9.36 -18.57
C LYS A 488 -22.17 8.84 -19.94
N GLU A 489 -21.30 7.83 -19.97
CA GLU A 489 -20.86 7.16 -21.21
C GLU A 489 -22.05 6.60 -21.99
N LYS A 490 -22.94 5.87 -21.29
CA LYS A 490 -24.14 5.26 -21.89
C LYS A 490 -25.15 6.29 -22.39
N TYR A 491 -25.22 7.48 -21.79
CA TYR A 491 -26.00 8.60 -22.31
C TYR A 491 -25.38 9.17 -23.59
N ASN A 492 -24.07 9.45 -23.59
CA ASN A 492 -23.35 9.95 -24.78
C ASN A 492 -23.49 9.01 -25.99
N LEU A 493 -23.26 7.71 -25.80
CA LEU A 493 -23.43 6.69 -26.85
C LEU A 493 -24.86 6.63 -27.43
N ARG A 494 -25.87 7.08 -26.67
CA ARG A 494 -27.25 7.22 -27.18
C ARG A 494 -27.51 8.54 -27.90
N CYS A 495 -26.88 9.64 -27.50
CA CYS A 495 -26.88 10.87 -28.30
C CYS A 495 -26.27 10.63 -29.70
N ASP A 496 -25.16 9.89 -29.76
CA ASP A 496 -24.51 9.51 -31.03
C ASP A 496 -25.44 8.64 -31.89
N ALA A 497 -26.13 7.66 -31.29
CA ALA A 497 -27.09 6.80 -31.98
C ALA A 497 -28.30 7.60 -32.52
N VAL A 498 -28.80 8.59 -31.77
CA VAL A 498 -29.86 9.51 -32.20
C VAL A 498 -29.42 10.33 -33.42
N GLU A 499 -28.23 10.91 -33.40
CA GLU A 499 -27.74 11.75 -34.51
C GLU A 499 -27.47 10.91 -35.77
N VAL A 500 -26.86 9.71 -35.61
CA VAL A 500 -26.70 8.74 -36.71
C VAL A 500 -28.05 8.30 -37.28
N ALA A 501 -29.09 8.16 -36.46
CA ALA A 501 -30.44 7.83 -36.93
C ALA A 501 -31.13 9.03 -37.61
N ARG A 502 -30.88 10.27 -37.14
CA ARG A 502 -31.39 11.50 -37.77
C ARG A 502 -30.89 11.64 -39.20
N VAL A 503 -29.57 11.58 -39.40
CA VAL A 503 -28.93 11.69 -40.72
C VAL A 503 -29.43 10.60 -41.68
N LYS A 504 -29.65 9.38 -41.19
CA LYS A 504 -30.24 8.28 -41.98
C LYS A 504 -31.72 8.52 -42.34
N SER A 505 -32.46 9.30 -41.55
CA SER A 505 -33.85 9.66 -41.85
C SER A 505 -33.97 10.78 -42.87
N ASP A 506 -33.04 11.74 -42.84
CA ASP A 506 -32.96 12.85 -43.80
C ASP A 506 -32.49 12.36 -45.19
N ALA A 507 -31.60 11.37 -45.25
CA ALA A 507 -31.05 10.81 -46.49
C ALA A 507 -31.96 9.80 -47.23
N GLY A 508 -33.20 9.58 -46.80
CA GLY A 508 -34.09 8.56 -47.37
C GLY A 508 -34.63 8.94 -48.77
N ALA A 509 -34.37 8.09 -49.78
CA ALA A 509 -34.69 8.38 -51.19
C ALA A 509 -36.18 8.28 -51.58
N THR A 510 -37.05 7.72 -50.73
CA THR A 510 -38.51 7.65 -50.97
C THR A 510 -39.27 7.89 -49.67
N SER A 511 -40.51 8.42 -49.75
CA SER A 511 -41.34 8.77 -48.59
C SER A 511 -41.52 7.60 -47.61
N THR A 512 -41.82 6.40 -48.11
CA THR A 512 -42.00 5.18 -47.29
C THR A 512 -40.72 4.76 -46.57
N VAL A 513 -39.54 4.96 -47.19
CA VAL A 513 -38.25 4.70 -46.55
C VAL A 513 -37.95 5.76 -45.49
N GLN A 514 -38.17 7.05 -45.81
CA GLN A 514 -38.03 8.13 -44.83
C GLN A 514 -38.94 7.93 -43.61
N ASP A 515 -40.20 7.53 -43.79
CA ASP A 515 -41.12 7.29 -42.66
C ASP A 515 -40.68 6.11 -41.79
N LYS A 516 -40.08 5.07 -42.38
CA LYS A 516 -39.46 3.97 -41.62
C LYS A 516 -38.26 4.46 -40.81
N MET A 517 -37.40 5.28 -41.41
CA MET A 517 -36.21 5.83 -40.73
C MET A 517 -36.57 6.89 -39.68
N ARG A 518 -37.58 7.73 -39.93
CA ARG A 518 -38.12 8.67 -38.93
C ARG A 518 -38.65 7.94 -37.69
N LYS A 519 -39.34 6.80 -37.86
CA LYS A 519 -39.77 5.95 -36.73
C LYS A 519 -38.59 5.35 -35.97
N GLN A 520 -37.52 4.94 -36.66
CA GLN A 520 -36.30 4.45 -36.02
C GLN A 520 -35.57 5.55 -35.24
N TRP A 521 -35.48 6.77 -35.79
CA TRP A 521 -34.94 7.94 -35.10
C TRP A 521 -35.73 8.28 -33.82
N HIS A 522 -37.06 8.29 -33.88
CA HIS A 522 -37.90 8.49 -32.68
C HIS A 522 -37.67 7.39 -31.62
N ALA A 523 -37.41 6.14 -32.02
CA ALA A 523 -37.11 5.06 -31.08
C ALA A 523 -35.77 5.26 -30.34
N GLU A 524 -34.73 5.73 -31.04
CA GLU A 524 -33.44 6.07 -30.40
C GLU A 524 -33.56 7.28 -29.46
N ILE A 525 -34.45 8.25 -29.72
CA ILE A 525 -34.71 9.37 -28.78
C ILE A 525 -35.31 8.85 -27.46
N LEU A 526 -36.23 7.88 -27.51
CA LEU A 526 -36.80 7.26 -26.30
C LEU A 526 -35.77 6.40 -25.53
N GLU A 527 -34.82 5.78 -26.24
CA GLU A 527 -33.64 5.13 -25.63
C GLU A 527 -32.71 6.15 -24.95
N MET A 528 -32.43 7.28 -25.61
CA MET A 528 -31.62 8.38 -25.08
C MET A 528 -32.24 9.02 -23.83
N ASN A 529 -33.54 9.32 -23.83
CA ASN A 529 -34.26 9.83 -22.66
C ASN A 529 -34.19 8.84 -21.47
N SER A 530 -34.29 7.54 -21.74
CA SER A 530 -34.14 6.49 -20.72
C SER A 530 -32.71 6.47 -20.13
N ALA A 531 -31.68 6.69 -20.96
CA ALA A 531 -30.29 6.77 -20.52
C ALA A 531 -30.02 8.07 -19.73
N LYS A 532 -30.52 9.22 -20.20
CA LYS A 532 -30.46 10.52 -19.51
C LYS A 532 -31.06 10.45 -18.12
N ASN A 533 -32.25 9.86 -17.98
CA ASN A 533 -32.90 9.67 -16.68
C ASN A 533 -32.11 8.74 -15.75
N THR A 534 -31.35 7.78 -16.31
CA THR A 534 -30.45 6.93 -15.52
C THR A 534 -29.25 7.74 -14.99
N TYR A 535 -28.61 8.56 -15.83
CA TYR A 535 -27.47 9.41 -15.47
C TYR A 535 -27.85 10.53 -14.47
N LEU A 536 -29.02 11.16 -14.62
CA LEU A 536 -29.50 12.15 -13.65
C LEU A 536 -29.81 11.53 -12.28
N LEU A 537 -30.30 10.29 -12.23
CA LEU A 537 -30.52 9.57 -10.97
C LEU A 537 -29.24 9.01 -10.33
N SER A 538 -28.17 8.77 -11.11
CA SER A 538 -26.86 8.41 -10.55
C SER A 538 -26.15 9.63 -9.95
N ILE A 539 -26.19 10.80 -10.62
CA ILE A 539 -25.70 12.07 -10.04
C ILE A 539 -26.37 12.36 -8.70
N LYS A 540 -27.70 12.24 -8.63
CA LYS A 540 -28.45 12.49 -7.38
C LYS A 540 -28.15 11.46 -6.28
N ALA A 541 -27.84 10.20 -6.64
CA ALA A 541 -27.34 9.20 -5.70
C ALA A 541 -25.93 9.52 -5.19
N ALA A 542 -25.01 9.88 -6.08
CA ALA A 542 -23.63 10.22 -5.73
C ALA A 542 -23.56 11.45 -4.81
N ASN A 543 -24.32 12.52 -5.11
CA ASN A 543 -24.39 13.70 -4.23
C ASN A 543 -25.04 13.38 -2.88
N ALA A 544 -26.11 12.58 -2.84
CA ALA A 544 -26.73 12.17 -1.57
C ALA A 544 -25.80 11.31 -0.70
N LEU A 545 -25.03 10.41 -1.32
CA LEU A 545 -23.98 9.64 -0.63
C LEU A 545 -22.88 10.55 -0.10
N CYS A 546 -22.37 11.50 -0.91
CA CYS A 546 -21.32 12.42 -0.46
C CYS A 546 -21.79 13.31 0.71
N HIS A 547 -23.04 13.79 0.66
CA HIS A 547 -23.66 14.56 1.74
C HIS A 547 -23.73 13.74 3.02
N GLN A 548 -24.30 12.52 2.98
CA GLN A 548 -24.43 11.66 4.16
C GLN A 548 -23.09 11.14 4.70
N LEU A 549 -22.10 10.91 3.83
CA LEU A 549 -20.73 10.64 4.26
C LEU A 549 -20.14 11.84 5.01
N SER A 550 -20.37 13.07 4.57
CA SER A 550 -19.90 14.27 5.28
C SER A 550 -20.66 14.55 6.59
N GLU A 551 -21.97 14.29 6.65
CA GLU A 551 -22.82 14.57 7.82
C GLU A 551 -22.68 13.53 8.94
N SER A 552 -22.43 12.26 8.61
CA SER A 552 -22.51 11.17 9.59
C SER A 552 -21.55 10.00 9.33
N GLY A 553 -21.18 9.71 8.09
CA GLY A 553 -20.20 8.65 7.77
C GLY A 553 -18.80 8.93 8.34
N PHE A 554 -18.19 10.05 7.94
CA PHE A 554 -16.87 10.47 8.43
C PHE A 554 -16.89 10.99 9.87
N PRO A 555 -17.94 11.72 10.35
CA PRO A 555 -18.07 12.03 11.77
C PRO A 555 -18.08 10.79 12.66
N PHE A 556 -18.81 9.71 12.33
CA PHE A 556 -18.76 8.45 13.09
C PHE A 556 -17.37 7.77 13.04
N VAL A 557 -16.63 7.89 11.93
CA VAL A 557 -15.23 7.43 11.86
C VAL A 557 -14.35 8.23 12.83
N ILE A 558 -14.48 9.56 12.83
CA ILE A 558 -13.71 10.48 13.69
C ILE A 558 -14.07 10.25 15.16
N GLU A 559 -15.35 10.27 15.52
CA GLU A 559 -15.85 10.00 16.86
C GLU A 559 -15.39 8.64 17.38
N GLY A 560 -15.43 7.58 16.55
CA GLY A 560 -14.89 6.27 16.95
C GLY A 560 -13.36 6.24 17.08
N LEU A 561 -12.60 7.10 16.41
CA LEU A 561 -11.16 7.26 16.60
C LEU A 561 -10.85 8.13 17.83
N GLU A 562 -11.64 9.17 18.08
CA GLU A 562 -11.56 10.03 19.25
C GLU A 562 -11.94 9.23 20.51
N ASN A 563 -13.01 8.44 20.51
CA ASN A 563 -13.40 7.54 21.60
C ASN A 563 -12.35 6.43 21.88
N VAL A 564 -11.70 5.88 20.84
CA VAL A 564 -10.56 4.95 21.04
C VAL A 564 -9.37 5.68 21.64
N ASN A 565 -9.07 6.91 21.19
CA ASN A 565 -7.99 7.72 21.74
C ASN A 565 -8.29 8.19 23.19
N GLU A 566 -9.53 8.53 23.50
CA GLU A 566 -9.99 8.85 24.85
C GLU A 566 -9.97 7.62 25.75
N SER A 567 -10.38 6.43 25.27
CA SER A 567 -10.22 5.16 26.00
C SER A 567 -8.74 4.83 26.27
N VAL A 568 -7.83 5.14 25.34
CA VAL A 568 -6.38 5.03 25.55
C VAL A 568 -5.90 6.08 26.57
N VAL A 569 -6.37 7.33 26.50
CA VAL A 569 -5.99 8.40 27.42
C VAL A 569 -6.53 8.16 28.83
N GLU A 570 -7.76 7.66 28.99
CA GLU A 570 -8.33 7.24 30.27
C GLU A 570 -7.59 6.01 30.81
N PHE A 571 -7.36 4.97 30.01
CA PHE A 571 -6.62 3.79 30.48
C PHE A 571 -5.16 4.13 30.85
N VAL A 572 -4.47 4.96 30.06
CA VAL A 572 -3.14 5.47 30.39
C VAL A 572 -3.21 6.40 31.60
N SER A 573 -4.25 7.25 31.73
CA SER A 573 -4.47 8.08 32.90
C SER A 573 -4.70 7.24 34.16
N ASP A 574 -5.44 6.14 34.09
CA ASP A 574 -5.69 5.24 35.22
C ASP A 574 -4.50 4.33 35.53
N ALA A 575 -3.73 3.90 34.53
CA ALA A 575 -2.44 3.25 34.75
C ALA A 575 -1.44 4.23 35.41
N VAL A 576 -1.38 5.48 34.93
CA VAL A 576 -0.56 6.55 35.48
C VAL A 576 -1.09 7.03 36.83
N GLN A 577 -2.40 6.99 37.12
CA GLN A 577 -2.99 7.40 38.39
C GLN A 577 -2.86 6.30 39.44
N ARG A 578 -2.99 5.03 39.07
CA ARG A 578 -2.58 3.89 39.92
C ARG A 578 -1.08 3.93 40.19
N HIS A 579 -0.25 4.19 39.17
CA HIS A 579 1.18 4.39 39.34
C HIS A 579 1.51 5.60 40.23
N ILE A 580 0.83 6.74 40.07
CA ILE A 580 0.93 7.93 40.92
C ILE A 580 0.43 7.64 42.33
N THR A 581 -0.50 6.71 42.54
CA THR A 581 -0.96 6.31 43.88
C THR A 581 0.06 5.42 44.57
N LEU A 582 0.60 4.40 43.88
CA LEU A 582 1.72 3.59 44.36
C LEU A 582 3.00 4.42 44.57
N LEU A 583 3.25 5.41 43.70
CA LEU A 583 4.30 6.41 43.88
C LEU A 583 3.97 7.35 45.03
N LYS A 584 2.71 7.71 45.33
CA LYS A 584 2.34 8.51 46.51
C LYS A 584 2.49 7.74 47.81
N ASP A 585 2.25 6.43 47.83
CA ASP A 585 2.56 5.60 49.00
C ASP A 585 4.09 5.53 49.22
N HIS A 586 4.87 5.40 48.14
CA HIS A 586 6.34 5.46 48.21
C HIS A 586 6.92 6.87 48.40
N ASP A 587 6.21 7.90 47.97
CA ASP A 587 6.54 9.30 48.17
C ASP A 587 5.98 9.80 49.50
N ALA A 588 5.13 9.05 50.21
CA ALA A 588 4.88 9.21 51.64
C ALA A 588 6.01 8.58 52.47
N ASP A 589 6.47 7.38 52.11
CA ASP A 589 7.72 6.76 52.64
C ASP A 589 8.93 7.71 52.44
N VAL A 590 8.98 8.40 51.28
CA VAL A 590 10.01 9.41 50.97
C VAL A 590 9.69 10.79 51.52
N ASP A 591 8.44 11.23 51.67
CA ASP A 591 8.08 12.53 52.32
C ASP A 591 8.32 12.49 53.83
N ILE A 592 8.28 11.32 54.47
CA ILE A 592 8.77 11.15 55.84
C ILE A 592 10.28 11.42 55.89
N ILE A 593 11.05 10.94 54.91
CA ILE A 593 12.50 11.15 54.82
C ILE A 593 12.86 12.54 54.29
N LEU A 594 12.03 13.12 53.42
CA LEU A 594 12.17 14.50 52.98
C LEU A 594 11.76 15.44 54.10
N SER A 595 10.79 15.13 54.96
CA SER A 595 10.55 15.89 56.20
C SER A 595 11.75 15.83 57.14
N ASP A 596 12.36 14.65 57.33
CA ASP A 596 13.65 14.49 58.06
C ASP A 596 14.80 15.34 57.43
N ILE A 597 14.64 15.82 56.19
CA ILE A 597 15.63 16.59 55.40
C ILE A 597 15.19 18.06 55.16
N ASP A 598 13.91 18.41 55.18
CA ASP A 598 13.35 19.71 54.76
C ASP A 598 13.27 20.70 55.93
N ASP A 599 13.12 20.17 57.14
CA ASP A 599 13.51 20.84 58.40
C ASP A 599 14.97 21.37 58.34
N ILE A 600 15.80 20.80 57.45
CA ILE A 600 17.19 21.22 57.18
C ILE A 600 17.32 21.98 55.83
N ALA A 601 16.52 21.64 54.81
CA ALA A 601 16.64 22.16 53.43
C ALA A 601 15.98 23.54 53.19
N LYS A 602 15.03 23.93 54.05
CA LYS A 602 14.52 25.30 54.26
C LYS A 602 13.48 25.85 53.27
N MET A 603 12.64 26.73 53.84
CA MET A 603 12.33 28.11 53.37
C MET A 603 12.15 28.34 51.86
N SER A 604 10.88 28.59 51.48
CA SER A 604 10.37 29.26 50.25
C SER A 604 9.65 28.36 49.23
N MET A 605 8.58 28.90 48.61
CA MET A 605 7.54 28.14 47.90
C MET A 605 6.90 28.91 46.73
N ARG A 606 6.42 28.17 45.70
CA ARG A 606 5.15 28.35 44.90
C ARG A 606 4.96 29.67 44.09
N ALA A 607 4.09 29.80 43.07
CA ALA A 607 3.36 28.90 42.14
C ALA A 607 2.67 29.76 41.02
N ALA A 608 1.76 29.16 40.19
CA ALA A 608 0.58 29.75 39.47
C ALA A 608 0.50 29.71 37.90
N GLU A 609 -0.25 28.72 37.38
CA GLU A 609 -1.47 28.74 36.51
C GLU A 609 -1.73 29.66 35.26
N VAL A 610 -2.09 29.01 34.12
CA VAL A 610 -3.32 29.15 33.25
C VAL A 610 -3.70 30.54 32.63
N PRO A 611 -3.92 30.73 31.28
CA PRO A 611 -5.22 30.38 30.60
C PRO A 611 -5.34 30.15 29.04
N SER A 612 -6.36 29.35 28.67
CA SER A 612 -7.31 29.28 27.50
C SER A 612 -7.04 29.73 26.02
N ARG A 613 -7.32 28.79 25.08
CA ARG A 613 -8.11 28.81 23.79
C ARG A 613 -8.03 29.97 22.75
N PRO A 614 -8.07 29.67 21.42
CA PRO A 614 -9.37 29.69 20.68
C PRO A 614 -9.56 28.71 19.47
N ASN A 615 -10.83 28.58 19.04
CA ASN A 615 -11.47 27.99 17.84
C ASN A 615 -10.70 27.21 16.74
N LYS A 616 -11.30 26.08 16.32
CA LYS A 616 -11.30 25.57 14.93
C LYS A 616 -12.56 26.07 14.20
N ASN A 617 -12.47 26.58 12.97
CA ASN A 617 -13.65 26.80 12.11
C ASN A 617 -13.29 26.94 10.62
N THR A 618 -13.11 25.82 9.91
CA THR A 618 -12.94 25.75 8.45
C THR A 618 -13.37 24.36 7.98
N ALA A 619 -14.63 24.23 7.54
CA ALA A 619 -15.07 23.09 6.73
C ALA A 619 -14.96 23.50 5.26
N GLU A 620 -14.19 22.77 4.47
CA GLU A 620 -14.13 22.99 3.01
C GLU A 620 -15.40 22.43 2.34
N PRO A 621 -15.91 23.07 1.28
CA PRO A 621 -17.13 22.62 0.62
C PRO A 621 -16.91 21.28 -0.11
N VAL A 622 -17.84 20.34 0.11
CA VAL A 622 -17.82 19.02 -0.52
C VAL A 622 -17.99 19.17 -2.05
N PRO A 623 -17.18 18.48 -2.89
CA PRO A 623 -17.37 18.49 -4.33
C PRO A 623 -18.73 17.88 -4.75
N GLU A 624 -19.57 18.66 -5.42
CA GLU A 624 -20.81 18.16 -6.03
C GLU A 624 -20.58 17.64 -7.45
N PHE A 625 -21.25 16.54 -7.81
CA PHE A 625 -21.36 16.10 -9.20
C PHE A 625 -22.46 16.90 -9.92
N PHE A 626 -22.16 17.36 -11.14
CA PHE A 626 -23.08 18.11 -12.00
C PHE A 626 -23.42 17.33 -13.27
N PHE A 627 -24.53 17.69 -13.94
CA PHE A 627 -24.89 17.12 -15.24
C PHE A 627 -24.13 17.82 -16.37
N GLU A 628 -23.35 17.04 -17.12
CA GLU A 628 -22.70 17.51 -18.36
C GLU A 628 -23.55 17.11 -19.58
N PRO A 629 -23.94 18.08 -20.45
CA PRO A 629 -24.63 17.77 -21.69
C PRO A 629 -23.67 17.18 -22.74
N SER A 630 -24.18 16.33 -23.63
CA SER A 630 -23.40 15.82 -24.77
C SER A 630 -22.96 16.95 -25.70
N GLY A 631 -21.71 16.89 -26.18
CA GLY A 631 -21.17 17.86 -27.15
C GLY A 631 -21.94 17.91 -28.47
N LEU A 632 -22.63 16.82 -28.84
CA LEU A 632 -23.46 16.73 -30.04
C LEU A 632 -24.95 17.02 -29.77
N TRP A 633 -25.42 16.83 -28.54
CA TRP A 633 -26.85 16.95 -28.21
C TRP A 633 -27.06 17.83 -26.96
N LYS A 634 -27.35 19.11 -27.19
CA LYS A 634 -27.44 20.15 -26.16
C LYS A 634 -28.83 20.20 -25.52
N GLU A 635 -28.97 19.59 -24.35
CA GLU A 635 -30.18 19.63 -23.53
C GLU A 635 -29.95 20.24 -22.13
N ASN A 636 -31.05 20.58 -21.46
CA ASN A 636 -31.05 20.90 -20.03
C ASN A 636 -30.86 19.63 -19.17
N GLY A 637 -30.28 19.78 -17.98
CA GLY A 637 -30.10 18.71 -16.98
C GLY A 637 -31.39 18.29 -16.25
N MET A 638 -32.55 18.39 -16.92
CA MET A 638 -33.85 18.00 -16.37
C MET A 638 -34.18 16.56 -16.77
N ILE A 639 -34.85 15.83 -15.87
CA ILE A 639 -35.40 14.50 -16.14
C ILE A 639 -36.44 14.60 -17.27
N ALA A 640 -36.36 13.68 -18.22
CA ALA A 640 -37.30 13.55 -19.33
C ALA A 640 -38.64 12.97 -18.85
N THR A 641 -39.73 13.64 -19.19
CA THR A 641 -41.09 13.37 -18.69
C THR A 641 -42.10 13.10 -19.82
N ASP A 642 -41.62 12.70 -21.00
CA ASP A 642 -42.45 12.11 -22.05
C ASP A 642 -43.17 10.83 -21.55
N GLU A 643 -44.24 10.39 -22.20
CA GLU A 643 -45.09 9.31 -21.64
C GLU A 643 -44.36 7.95 -21.52
N HIS A 644 -43.37 7.67 -22.39
CA HIS A 644 -42.56 6.47 -22.28
C HIS A 644 -41.56 6.58 -21.12
N SER A 645 -40.94 7.75 -20.94
CA SER A 645 -40.12 8.06 -19.76
C SER A 645 -40.94 8.07 -18.46
N LYS A 646 -42.21 8.49 -18.47
CA LYS A 646 -43.12 8.37 -17.31
C LYS A 646 -43.42 6.92 -16.95
N ILE A 647 -43.63 6.03 -17.92
CA ILE A 647 -43.76 4.58 -17.66
C ILE A 647 -42.48 4.05 -17.01
N TRP A 648 -41.31 4.42 -17.53
CA TRP A 648 -40.01 4.06 -16.97
C TRP A 648 -39.82 4.56 -15.52
N LEU A 649 -40.14 5.83 -15.26
CA LEU A 649 -40.06 6.45 -13.93
C LEU A 649 -41.02 5.77 -12.93
N ARG A 650 -42.28 5.51 -13.31
CA ARG A 650 -43.27 4.82 -12.47
C ARG A 650 -42.81 3.39 -12.10
N ASN A 651 -42.26 2.63 -13.05
CA ASN A 651 -41.70 1.29 -12.78
C ASN A 651 -40.42 1.32 -11.91
N LYS A 652 -39.52 2.30 -12.17
CA LYS A 652 -38.32 2.50 -11.36
C LYS A 652 -38.67 2.89 -9.91
N LEU A 653 -39.68 3.74 -9.72
CA LEU A 653 -40.22 4.12 -8.41
C LEU A 653 -40.73 2.90 -7.61
N HIS A 654 -41.49 2.00 -8.24
CA HIS A 654 -41.96 0.77 -7.59
C HIS A 654 -40.79 -0.11 -7.11
N LYS A 655 -39.76 -0.30 -7.94
CA LYS A 655 -38.55 -1.05 -7.53
C LYS A 655 -37.76 -0.37 -6.41
N LEU A 656 -37.62 0.95 -6.45
CA LEU A 656 -36.95 1.70 -5.39
C LEU A 656 -37.71 1.58 -4.06
N ARG A 657 -39.04 1.70 -4.08
CA ARG A 657 -39.89 1.48 -2.89
C ARG A 657 -39.71 0.07 -2.32
N ALA A 658 -39.69 -0.97 -3.16
CA ALA A 658 -39.42 -2.34 -2.71
C ALA A 658 -38.04 -2.49 -2.05
N ARG A 659 -36.97 -1.91 -2.62
CA ARG A 659 -35.64 -1.88 -1.97
C ARG A 659 -35.66 -1.10 -0.66
N GLN A 660 -36.37 0.03 -0.60
CA GLN A 660 -36.51 0.82 0.62
C GLN A 660 -37.21 0.04 1.75
N THR A 661 -38.26 -0.74 1.44
CA THR A 661 -38.92 -1.62 2.42
C THR A 661 -37.97 -2.68 2.97
N ILE A 662 -37.12 -3.27 2.12
CA ILE A 662 -36.09 -4.24 2.55
C ILE A 662 -35.07 -3.56 3.48
N LEU A 663 -34.53 -2.42 3.06
CA LEU A 663 -33.52 -1.67 3.83
C LEU A 663 -34.07 -1.21 5.19
N ASN A 664 -35.31 -0.73 5.27
CA ASN A 664 -35.97 -0.41 6.54
C ASN A 664 -36.08 -1.65 7.46
N GLY A 665 -36.39 -2.82 6.89
CA GLY A 665 -36.44 -4.08 7.64
C GLY A 665 -35.06 -4.52 8.17
N GLU A 666 -34.00 -4.27 7.40
CA GLU A 666 -32.61 -4.53 7.83
C GLU A 666 -32.11 -3.56 8.90
N ILE A 667 -32.47 -2.26 8.81
CA ILE A 667 -32.17 -1.26 9.84
C ILE A 667 -32.87 -1.67 11.14
N THR A 668 -34.18 -1.90 11.13
CA THR A 668 -34.93 -2.33 12.33
C THR A 668 -34.59 -3.73 12.84
N ARG A 669 -33.85 -4.54 12.07
CA ARG A 669 -33.19 -5.75 12.59
C ARG A 669 -31.93 -5.37 13.37
N ARG A 670 -31.01 -4.59 12.78
CA ARG A 670 -29.74 -4.20 13.41
C ARG A 670 -29.93 -3.28 14.63
N GLU A 671 -30.93 -2.39 14.62
CA GLU A 671 -31.33 -1.60 15.79
C GLU A 671 -31.65 -2.50 17.01
N LYS A 672 -32.37 -3.60 16.79
CA LYS A 672 -32.74 -4.56 17.86
C LYS A 672 -31.56 -5.43 18.28
N GLU A 673 -30.66 -5.73 17.37
CA GLU A 673 -29.42 -6.47 17.58
C GLU A 673 -28.47 -5.66 18.49
N VAL A 674 -28.22 -4.40 18.15
CA VAL A 674 -27.46 -3.43 18.96
C VAL A 674 -28.11 -3.25 20.33
N GLN A 675 -29.43 -3.03 20.41
CA GLN A 675 -30.16 -2.97 21.70
C GLN A 675 -30.15 -4.29 22.50
N GLY A 676 -29.80 -5.42 21.87
CA GLY A 676 -29.58 -6.70 22.54
C GLY A 676 -28.17 -6.80 23.11
N LEU A 677 -27.18 -6.44 22.30
CA LEU A 677 -25.76 -6.41 22.65
C LEU A 677 -25.47 -5.36 23.73
N GLU A 678 -26.09 -4.18 23.68
CA GLU A 678 -26.02 -3.14 24.72
C GLU A 678 -26.49 -3.66 26.08
N LYS A 679 -27.61 -4.39 26.13
CA LYS A 679 -28.13 -4.99 27.37
C LYS A 679 -27.23 -6.11 27.88
N LEU A 680 -26.65 -6.90 26.98
CA LEU A 680 -25.71 -7.97 27.31
C LEU A 680 -24.38 -7.41 27.82
N HIS A 681 -23.87 -6.35 27.20
CA HIS A 681 -22.68 -5.63 27.63
C HIS A 681 -22.87 -5.05 29.03
N ASN A 682 -23.97 -4.32 29.28
CA ASN A 682 -24.29 -3.81 30.61
C ASN A 682 -24.37 -4.93 31.66
N ALA A 683 -25.05 -6.05 31.36
CA ALA A 683 -25.14 -7.19 32.28
C ALA A 683 -23.78 -7.87 32.56
N TYR A 684 -22.89 -7.93 31.58
CA TYR A 684 -21.53 -8.49 31.74
C TYR A 684 -20.58 -7.51 32.45
N THR A 685 -20.77 -6.20 32.27
CA THR A 685 -20.06 -5.14 33.00
C THR A 685 -20.48 -5.09 34.48
N GLU A 686 -21.78 -5.27 34.77
CA GLU A 686 -22.29 -5.41 36.15
C GLU A 686 -21.85 -6.72 36.83
N ASN A 687 -21.70 -7.81 36.06
CA ASN A 687 -21.27 -9.11 36.59
C ASN A 687 -20.33 -9.86 35.61
N PRO A 688 -19.00 -9.69 35.73
CA PRO A 688 -18.00 -10.35 34.88
C PRO A 688 -17.97 -11.88 34.94
N LEU A 689 -18.76 -12.54 35.80
CA LEU A 689 -18.92 -13.99 35.81
C LEU A 689 -19.95 -14.49 34.78
N LEU A 690 -20.70 -13.58 34.13
CA LEU A 690 -21.72 -13.94 33.13
C LEU A 690 -21.16 -14.04 31.70
N GLY A 691 -20.02 -13.39 31.42
CA GLY A 691 -19.35 -13.41 30.12
C GLY A 691 -18.41 -12.22 29.90
N ASP A 692 -17.79 -12.16 28.73
CA ASP A 692 -16.82 -11.12 28.37
C ASP A 692 -17.52 -9.87 27.81
N ALA A 693 -17.58 -8.81 28.63
CA ALA A 693 -18.15 -7.52 28.25
C ALA A 693 -17.40 -6.83 27.09
N HIS A 694 -16.09 -7.05 26.95
CA HIS A 694 -15.26 -6.47 25.88
C HIS A 694 -15.58 -7.11 24.53
N GLN A 695 -15.70 -8.45 24.48
CA GLN A 695 -16.12 -9.15 23.26
C GLN A 695 -17.53 -8.74 22.82
N VAL A 696 -18.46 -8.53 23.75
CA VAL A 696 -19.81 -8.02 23.42
C VAL A 696 -19.76 -6.59 22.88
N ASN A 697 -18.89 -5.73 23.42
CA ASN A 697 -18.70 -4.37 22.91
C ASN A 697 -18.12 -4.35 21.47
N GLU A 698 -17.11 -5.17 21.18
CA GLU A 698 -16.58 -5.30 19.81
C GLU A 698 -17.64 -5.78 18.81
N ASN A 699 -18.46 -6.77 19.21
CA ASN A 699 -19.59 -7.22 18.39
C ASN A 699 -20.61 -6.08 18.16
N MET A 700 -20.91 -5.28 19.19
CA MET A 700 -21.82 -4.14 19.10
C MET A 700 -21.30 -3.05 18.14
N LEU A 701 -19.99 -2.76 18.19
CA LEU A 701 -19.32 -1.85 17.27
C LEU A 701 -19.30 -2.38 15.82
N GLU A 702 -19.25 -3.69 15.62
CA GLU A 702 -19.39 -4.31 14.30
C GLU A 702 -20.82 -4.20 13.75
N SER A 703 -21.85 -4.54 14.54
CA SER A 703 -23.26 -4.38 14.14
C SER A 703 -23.63 -2.91 13.84
N LEU A 704 -23.07 -1.95 14.59
CA LEU A 704 -23.19 -0.50 14.32
C LEU A 704 -22.52 -0.08 13.00
N ARG A 705 -21.29 -0.55 12.74
CA ARG A 705 -20.60 -0.32 11.46
C ARG A 705 -21.40 -0.88 10.28
N GLU A 706 -22.00 -2.06 10.42
CA GLU A 706 -22.90 -2.60 9.40
C GLU A 706 -24.17 -1.77 9.20
N GLN A 707 -24.85 -1.39 10.30
CA GLN A 707 -26.06 -0.56 10.25
C GLN A 707 -25.81 0.73 9.47
N ARG A 708 -24.67 1.39 9.74
CA ARG A 708 -24.27 2.64 9.07
C ARG A 708 -24.07 2.50 7.55
N ILE A 709 -23.74 1.31 7.04
CA ILE A 709 -23.71 1.04 5.58
C ILE A 709 -25.13 0.94 5.01
N VAL A 710 -26.03 0.25 5.71
CA VAL A 710 -27.44 0.09 5.28
C VAL A 710 -28.19 1.43 5.30
N GLU A 711 -27.88 2.30 6.25
CA GLU A 711 -28.38 3.68 6.32
C GLU A 711 -27.94 4.53 5.11
N LEU A 712 -26.71 4.38 4.64
CA LEU A 712 -26.22 5.06 3.43
C LEU A 712 -26.96 4.57 2.16
N GLU A 713 -27.16 3.25 2.01
CA GLU A 713 -27.98 2.69 0.93
C GLU A 713 -29.44 3.18 0.99
N HIS A 714 -30.00 3.31 2.20
CA HIS A 714 -31.35 3.83 2.40
C HIS A 714 -31.47 5.29 1.98
N ALA A 715 -30.52 6.14 2.40
CA ALA A 715 -30.51 7.56 2.04
C ALA A 715 -30.36 7.79 0.53
N ILE A 716 -29.50 7.01 -0.15
CA ILE A 716 -29.40 6.99 -1.62
C ILE A 716 -30.76 6.63 -2.24
N THR A 717 -31.39 5.55 -1.75
CA THR A 717 -32.67 5.06 -2.26
C THR A 717 -33.78 6.09 -2.06
N ALA A 718 -33.83 6.75 -0.90
CA ALA A 718 -34.79 7.80 -0.59
C ALA A 718 -34.61 9.05 -1.47
N SER A 719 -33.36 9.49 -1.71
CA SER A 719 -33.06 10.60 -2.63
C SER A 719 -33.50 10.33 -4.07
N GLN A 720 -33.27 9.10 -4.57
CA GLN A 720 -33.78 8.68 -5.87
C GLN A 720 -35.32 8.63 -5.90
N ILE A 721 -35.97 8.20 -4.81
CA ILE A 721 -37.44 8.18 -4.70
C ILE A 721 -38.02 9.61 -4.79
N SER A 722 -37.49 10.57 -4.02
CA SER A 722 -37.95 11.97 -4.10
C SER A 722 -37.76 12.51 -5.51
N THR A 723 -36.54 12.41 -6.04
CA THR A 723 -36.20 12.90 -7.39
C THR A 723 -37.16 12.36 -8.48
N VAL A 724 -37.58 11.10 -8.36
CA VAL A 724 -38.56 10.50 -9.29
C VAL A 724 -39.97 11.06 -9.06
N ILE A 725 -40.45 11.17 -7.82
CA ILE A 725 -41.77 11.72 -7.47
C ILE A 725 -41.89 13.18 -7.92
N ASP A 726 -40.89 14.01 -7.58
CA ASP A 726 -40.79 15.43 -7.92
C ASP A 726 -40.82 15.65 -9.45
N SER A 727 -40.32 14.68 -10.23
CA SER A 727 -40.30 14.73 -11.69
C SER A 727 -41.59 14.25 -12.36
N ILE A 728 -42.39 13.38 -11.72
CA ILE A 728 -43.65 12.87 -12.31
C ILE A 728 -44.90 13.63 -11.83
N GLY A 729 -44.85 14.27 -10.66
CA GLY A 729 -45.95 15.08 -10.11
C GLY A 729 -47.19 14.31 -9.64
N GLU A 730 -47.15 12.97 -9.68
CA GLU A 730 -48.25 12.05 -9.35
C GLU A 730 -47.69 10.88 -8.54
N ASP A 731 -48.29 10.53 -7.40
CA ASP A 731 -47.99 9.26 -6.71
C ASP A 731 -48.95 8.15 -7.19
N PRO A 732 -48.46 7.11 -7.91
CA PRO A 732 -49.28 5.99 -8.36
C PRO A 732 -49.58 4.98 -7.23
N ALA A 733 -50.17 5.45 -6.14
CA ALA A 733 -50.43 4.67 -4.92
C ALA A 733 -51.43 3.51 -5.09
N ASN A 734 -52.13 3.42 -6.22
CA ASN A 734 -53.26 2.51 -6.44
C ASN A 734 -53.20 1.75 -7.79
N ILE A 735 -51.99 1.35 -8.22
CA ILE A 735 -51.76 0.53 -9.42
C ILE A 735 -51.44 -0.92 -9.03
N SER A 736 -52.00 -1.89 -9.76
CA SER A 736 -51.67 -3.31 -9.63
C SER A 736 -50.40 -3.65 -10.42
N TRP A 737 -49.27 -3.82 -9.73
CA TRP A 737 -47.94 -4.02 -10.34
C TRP A 737 -47.70 -5.46 -10.88
N HIS A 738 -46.65 -5.61 -11.68
CA HIS A 738 -46.21 -6.89 -12.26
C HIS A 738 -45.21 -7.64 -11.33
N ASP A 739 -45.55 -8.86 -10.88
CA ASP A 739 -44.59 -9.78 -10.23
C ASP A 739 -43.69 -10.47 -11.28
N TRP A 740 -42.55 -9.87 -11.61
CA TRP A 740 -41.58 -10.40 -12.58
C TRP A 740 -40.63 -11.42 -11.94
N LYS A 741 -40.53 -12.63 -12.53
CA LYS A 741 -39.52 -13.63 -12.15
C LYS A 741 -38.66 -14.05 -13.33
N THR A 742 -37.35 -14.13 -13.10
CA THR A 742 -36.36 -14.63 -14.06
C THR A 742 -36.76 -16.01 -14.55
N SER A 743 -36.81 -16.18 -15.88
CA SER A 743 -37.37 -17.34 -16.55
C SER A 743 -36.45 -17.84 -17.66
N SER A 744 -36.39 -19.16 -17.80
CA SER A 744 -35.59 -19.85 -18.83
C SER A 744 -36.49 -20.25 -19.99
N PHE A 745 -36.11 -19.82 -21.20
CA PHE A 745 -36.90 -20.05 -22.41
C PHE A 745 -36.19 -21.09 -23.28
N SER A 746 -36.65 -22.33 -23.23
CA SER A 746 -36.08 -23.48 -23.97
C SER A 746 -36.34 -23.40 -25.47
N ILE A 747 -37.47 -22.80 -25.86
CA ILE A 747 -37.81 -22.42 -27.24
C ILE A 747 -37.74 -20.90 -27.40
N PRO A 748 -37.57 -20.36 -28.63
CA PRO A 748 -37.63 -18.92 -28.86
C PRO A 748 -39.03 -18.35 -28.59
N THR A 749 -39.22 -17.75 -27.41
CA THR A 749 -40.47 -17.12 -26.98
C THR A 749 -40.48 -15.65 -27.36
N GLN A 750 -41.55 -15.15 -27.97
CA GLN A 750 -41.63 -13.74 -28.36
C GLN A 750 -41.83 -12.84 -27.12
N CYS A 751 -41.07 -11.75 -27.03
CA CYS A 751 -41.27 -10.71 -26.03
C CYS A 751 -42.58 -9.95 -26.30
N ASP A 752 -43.55 -9.99 -25.37
CA ASP A 752 -44.87 -9.37 -25.56
C ASP A 752 -44.80 -7.84 -25.76
N LEU A 753 -43.72 -7.18 -25.27
CA LEU A 753 -43.48 -5.74 -25.46
C LEU A 753 -42.77 -5.41 -26.78
N CYS A 754 -41.53 -5.89 -27.00
CA CYS A 754 -40.71 -5.48 -28.14
C CYS A 754 -40.77 -6.41 -29.35
N LEU A 755 -41.56 -7.49 -29.27
CA LEU A 755 -41.84 -8.45 -30.34
C LEU A 755 -40.61 -9.18 -30.93
N THR A 756 -39.44 -9.10 -30.29
CA THR A 756 -38.23 -9.90 -30.62
C THR A 756 -38.11 -11.12 -29.70
N ASN A 757 -37.37 -12.14 -30.13
CA ASN A 757 -37.30 -13.42 -29.41
C ASN A 757 -36.47 -13.34 -28.13
N ILE A 758 -36.90 -14.09 -27.12
CA ILE A 758 -36.24 -14.42 -25.86
C ILE A 758 -35.89 -15.92 -25.95
N TRP A 759 -34.64 -16.29 -25.66
CA TRP A 759 -34.19 -17.68 -25.73
C TRP A 759 -32.95 -17.92 -24.86
N GLY A 760 -32.89 -19.08 -24.20
CA GLY A 760 -31.80 -19.48 -23.30
C GLY A 760 -32.17 -19.45 -21.82
N VAL A 761 -31.28 -19.98 -20.98
CA VAL A 761 -31.42 -20.04 -19.51
C VAL A 761 -31.37 -18.61 -18.93
N GLY A 762 -32.33 -18.27 -18.07
CA GLY A 762 -32.42 -16.94 -17.43
C GLY A 762 -32.58 -15.74 -18.38
N SER A 763 -32.89 -15.98 -19.67
CA SER A 763 -32.80 -14.97 -20.74
C SER A 763 -33.89 -13.89 -20.73
N GLY A 764 -34.90 -14.01 -19.87
CA GLY A 764 -35.95 -13.00 -19.71
C GLY A 764 -36.74 -13.16 -18.41
N LEU A 765 -37.85 -12.42 -18.34
CA LEU A 765 -38.74 -12.34 -17.18
C LEU A 765 -40.14 -12.81 -17.58
N CYS A 766 -40.81 -13.56 -16.71
CA CYS A 766 -42.23 -13.88 -16.82
C CYS A 766 -43.00 -13.27 -15.65
N CYS A 767 -44.06 -12.50 -15.94
CA CYS A 767 -44.93 -11.96 -14.90
C CYS A 767 -45.89 -13.03 -14.37
N GLN A 768 -45.81 -13.38 -13.08
CA GLN A 768 -46.59 -14.47 -12.49
C GLN A 768 -48.10 -14.18 -12.41
N THR A 769 -48.48 -12.90 -12.47
CA THR A 769 -49.89 -12.48 -12.41
C THR A 769 -50.58 -12.50 -13.78
N CYS A 770 -49.88 -12.12 -14.85
CA CYS A 770 -50.46 -11.93 -16.18
C CYS A 770 -49.81 -12.77 -17.31
N ASN A 771 -48.81 -13.58 -17.00
CA ASN A 771 -48.07 -14.46 -17.91
C ASN A 771 -47.44 -13.75 -19.12
N SER A 772 -47.13 -12.45 -18.99
CA SER A 772 -46.34 -11.71 -19.99
C SER A 772 -44.88 -12.13 -19.93
N ASN A 773 -44.23 -12.24 -21.09
CA ASN A 773 -42.82 -12.61 -21.22
C ASN A 773 -42.04 -11.44 -21.83
N VAL A 774 -41.01 -10.95 -21.16
CA VAL A 774 -40.20 -9.81 -21.63
C VAL A 774 -38.71 -10.01 -21.41
N HIS A 775 -37.85 -9.39 -22.24
CA HIS A 775 -36.42 -9.27 -21.91
C HIS A 775 -36.24 -8.40 -20.67
N ALA A 776 -35.18 -8.64 -19.88
CA ALA A 776 -34.84 -7.77 -18.74
C ALA A 776 -34.70 -6.28 -19.14
N ARG A 777 -34.13 -5.99 -20.33
CA ARG A 777 -34.05 -4.63 -20.91
C ARG A 777 -35.41 -3.96 -21.21
N CYS A 778 -36.48 -4.74 -21.28
CA CYS A 778 -37.84 -4.27 -21.60
C CYS A 778 -38.71 -4.05 -20.36
N GLU A 779 -38.33 -4.62 -19.21
CA GLU A 779 -39.12 -4.65 -17.97
C GLU A 779 -39.65 -3.27 -17.56
N LEU A 780 -38.75 -2.29 -17.41
CA LEU A 780 -39.12 -0.92 -16.98
C LEU A 780 -39.99 -0.17 -17.99
N ARG A 781 -40.19 -0.69 -19.21
CA ARG A 781 -41.00 -0.07 -20.28
C ARG A 781 -42.38 -0.72 -20.43
N VAL A 782 -42.68 -1.77 -19.67
CA VAL A 782 -44.03 -2.35 -19.63
C VAL A 782 -44.96 -1.40 -18.87
N PRO A 783 -46.12 -0.99 -19.41
CA PRO A 783 -47.12 -0.22 -18.67
C PRO A 783 -47.40 -0.85 -17.29
N PRO A 784 -47.44 -0.08 -16.19
CA PRO A 784 -47.40 -0.65 -14.84
C PRO A 784 -48.68 -1.37 -14.40
N SER A 785 -49.77 -1.26 -15.17
CA SER A 785 -51.09 -1.83 -14.91
C SER A 785 -51.17 -3.32 -15.29
N CYS A 786 -50.82 -4.20 -14.36
CA CYS A 786 -50.95 -5.63 -14.48
C CYS A 786 -52.38 -6.11 -14.16
N HIS A 787 -52.96 -6.94 -15.04
CA HIS A 787 -54.26 -7.57 -14.82
C HIS A 787 -54.15 -9.10 -14.94
N LYS A 788 -54.83 -9.83 -14.04
CA LYS A 788 -54.66 -11.28 -13.91
C LYS A 788 -55.07 -12.01 -15.20
N GLY A 789 -54.16 -12.79 -15.76
CA GLY A 789 -54.38 -13.55 -17.00
C GLY A 789 -54.41 -12.73 -18.31
N SER A 790 -54.05 -11.44 -18.28
CA SER A 790 -54.04 -10.57 -19.47
C SER A 790 -52.62 -10.12 -19.84
N PRO A 791 -51.91 -10.80 -20.76
CA PRO A 791 -50.55 -10.43 -21.15
C PRO A 791 -50.47 -9.06 -21.85
N VAL A 792 -49.39 -8.31 -21.61
CA VAL A 792 -49.17 -6.96 -22.14
C VAL A 792 -48.65 -7.00 -23.58
N ARG A 793 -49.51 -7.47 -24.49
CA ARG A 793 -49.21 -7.61 -25.91
C ARG A 793 -49.33 -6.29 -26.65
N GLN A 794 -48.22 -5.78 -27.18
CA GLN A 794 -48.31 -4.77 -28.24
C GLN A 794 -48.87 -5.41 -29.52
N THR A 795 -49.99 -4.89 -30.02
CA THR A 795 -50.49 -5.24 -31.35
C THR A 795 -49.56 -4.65 -32.41
N ARG A 796 -49.47 -5.32 -33.58
CA ARG A 796 -48.40 -5.13 -34.58
C ARG A 796 -48.51 -3.83 -35.40
N SER A 797 -49.17 -2.79 -34.87
CA SER A 797 -49.65 -1.63 -35.62
C SER A 797 -49.44 -0.30 -34.87
N LEU A 798 -48.33 0.38 -35.15
CA LEU A 798 -48.20 1.82 -34.98
C LEU A 798 -47.93 2.50 -36.33
N SER A 799 -48.99 2.58 -37.14
CA SER A 799 -49.24 3.75 -37.97
C SER A 799 -49.53 4.94 -37.04
N VAL A 800 -48.74 6.01 -37.11
CA VAL A 800 -49.03 7.23 -36.36
C VAL A 800 -50.28 7.86 -36.96
N SER A 801 -51.39 7.85 -36.24
CA SER A 801 -52.65 8.50 -36.65
C SER A 801 -52.53 10.01 -36.43
N SER A 802 -51.86 10.69 -37.34
CA SER A 802 -51.75 12.14 -37.32
C SER A 802 -53.07 12.80 -37.74
N LYS A 803 -53.79 13.41 -36.78
CA LYS A 803 -54.30 14.81 -36.81
C LYS A 803 -55.29 15.12 -35.66
N PRO A 804 -55.52 16.41 -35.33
CA PRO A 804 -55.99 16.80 -34.00
C PRO A 804 -57.50 17.02 -33.89
N SER A 805 -57.99 16.99 -32.66
CA SER A 805 -59.32 17.50 -32.29
C SER A 805 -59.31 19.03 -32.16
N PHE A 806 -59.32 19.74 -33.30
CA PHE A 806 -59.91 21.09 -33.33
C PHE A 806 -61.42 20.93 -33.60
N SER A 807 -62.25 21.54 -32.77
CA SER A 807 -63.70 21.52 -32.95
C SER A 807 -64.16 22.46 -34.07
N SER A 808 -65.14 21.99 -34.85
CA SER A 808 -66.01 22.75 -35.76
C SER A 808 -65.37 23.59 -36.88
N LEU A 809 -65.54 23.17 -38.15
CA LEU A 809 -66.68 23.64 -38.98
C LEU A 809 -66.78 22.96 -40.36
N ARG A 810 -68.00 22.48 -40.69
CA ARG A 810 -68.67 22.31 -42.00
C ARG A 810 -68.02 21.53 -43.19
N MET A 811 -68.68 20.39 -43.47
CA MET A 811 -69.36 20.01 -44.73
C MET A 811 -68.62 19.49 -46.00
N SER A 812 -69.01 18.26 -46.40
CA SER A 812 -69.36 17.77 -47.77
C SER A 812 -68.30 17.75 -48.90
N THR A 813 -68.22 16.76 -49.81
CA THR A 813 -68.96 15.49 -50.05
C THR A 813 -68.22 14.62 -51.09
N ALA A 814 -68.39 13.28 -51.06
CA ALA A 814 -68.18 12.33 -52.19
C ALA A 814 -66.75 12.22 -52.79
N SER A 815 -66.33 11.22 -53.58
CA SER A 815 -66.64 9.77 -53.74
C SER A 815 -65.55 9.16 -54.69
N SER A 816 -65.41 7.83 -54.81
CA SER A 816 -64.79 7.24 -56.05
C SER A 816 -63.84 6.02 -55.93
N THR A 817 -64.34 4.82 -55.62
CA THR A 817 -63.96 3.46 -56.14
C THR A 817 -62.63 3.19 -56.92
N ASP A 818 -61.90 2.15 -56.47
CA ASP A 818 -61.42 0.94 -57.23
C ASP A 818 -60.47 1.00 -58.46
N SER A 819 -59.75 -0.06 -58.90
CA SER A 819 -59.14 -1.26 -58.23
C SER A 819 -58.23 -2.07 -59.22
N SER A 820 -57.39 -3.00 -58.70
CA SER A 820 -56.66 -4.08 -59.45
C SER A 820 -55.53 -3.64 -60.43
N SER A 821 -54.63 -4.48 -60.99
CA SER A 821 -54.23 -5.91 -60.84
C SER A 821 -52.79 -6.13 -61.40
N ALA A 822 -52.19 -7.34 -61.28
CA ALA A 822 -50.84 -7.71 -61.76
C ALA A 822 -50.84 -8.97 -62.69
N PRO A 823 -49.72 -9.35 -63.36
CA PRO A 823 -49.09 -10.65 -63.03
C PRO A 823 -47.57 -10.91 -63.36
N ASN A 824 -46.96 -11.81 -62.58
CA ASN A 824 -45.95 -12.89 -62.83
C ASN A 824 -44.77 -12.83 -63.83
N LEU A 825 -43.63 -13.42 -63.39
CA LEU A 825 -42.82 -14.44 -64.11
C LEU A 825 -41.94 -15.28 -63.13
N GLN A 826 -41.29 -16.38 -63.58
CA GLN A 826 -40.67 -17.44 -62.71
C GLN A 826 -39.24 -17.88 -63.14
N ALA A 827 -38.39 -18.34 -62.19
CA ALA A 827 -37.29 -19.34 -62.37
C ALA A 827 -36.62 -19.77 -61.02
N ALA A 828 -36.05 -20.99 -60.93
CA ALA A 828 -35.23 -21.57 -59.82
C ALA A 828 -34.59 -22.93 -60.26
N PRO A 829 -33.91 -23.81 -59.46
CA PRO A 829 -33.29 -23.72 -58.10
C PRO A 829 -31.91 -24.49 -57.89
N ASN A 830 -31.36 -24.44 -56.65
CA ASN A 830 -30.58 -25.48 -55.90
C ASN A 830 -29.14 -25.95 -56.35
N THR A 831 -28.51 -26.97 -55.71
CA THR A 831 -27.68 -26.96 -54.45
C THR A 831 -26.89 -28.31 -54.24
N ILE A 832 -26.18 -28.50 -53.10
CA ILE A 832 -25.66 -29.75 -52.43
C ILE A 832 -24.11 -29.98 -52.37
N SER A 833 -23.57 -30.27 -51.16
CA SER A 833 -22.31 -31.04 -50.86
C SER A 833 -22.19 -31.36 -49.34
N HIS A 834 -21.53 -32.47 -48.92
CA HIS A 834 -21.58 -33.04 -47.53
C HIS A 834 -20.43 -34.01 -47.11
N LYS A 835 -19.91 -33.88 -45.85
CA LYS A 835 -19.47 -34.94 -44.85
C LYS A 835 -18.40 -36.03 -45.25
N PRO A 836 -18.08 -37.09 -44.43
CA PRO A 836 -17.62 -37.21 -43.00
C PRO A 836 -16.42 -38.23 -42.76
N SER A 837 -15.94 -38.49 -41.51
CA SER A 837 -15.50 -39.83 -40.95
C SER A 837 -14.73 -39.76 -39.57
N SER A 838 -14.14 -40.88 -39.06
CA SER A 838 -13.87 -41.13 -37.59
C SER A 838 -12.80 -42.20 -37.19
N LEU A 839 -12.46 -42.24 -35.86
CA LEU A 839 -11.91 -43.35 -35.00
C LEU A 839 -10.39 -43.72 -34.94
N GLY A 840 -9.91 -44.13 -33.73
CA GLY A 840 -8.58 -44.76 -33.45
C GLY A 840 -8.18 -44.86 -31.94
N LEU A 841 -7.37 -45.86 -31.51
CA LEU A 841 -6.88 -46.13 -30.11
C LEU A 841 -5.34 -46.37 -30.06
N LEU A 842 -4.67 -46.25 -28.88
CA LEU A 842 -3.85 -47.32 -28.22
C LEU A 842 -2.98 -46.91 -26.98
N SER A 843 -2.55 -47.91 -26.18
CA SER A 843 -1.69 -47.91 -24.95
C SER A 843 -1.21 -49.37 -24.66
N PRO A 844 -0.55 -49.81 -23.53
CA PRO A 844 0.04 -49.15 -22.33
C PRO A 844 1.50 -49.67 -21.98
N LYS A 845 1.89 -49.71 -20.68
CA LYS A 845 2.90 -50.57 -19.93
C LYS A 845 3.85 -49.77 -18.98
N GLU A 846 3.82 -49.92 -17.64
CA GLU A 846 4.45 -50.95 -16.71
C GLU A 846 5.95 -50.70 -16.41
N SER A 847 6.57 -50.94 -15.22
CA SER A 847 6.21 -51.27 -13.79
C SER A 847 7.53 -51.14 -12.92
N THR A 848 7.75 -51.46 -11.61
CA THR A 848 7.07 -52.12 -10.45
C THR A 848 7.86 -51.81 -9.12
N ASP A 849 7.22 -51.95 -7.93
CA ASP A 849 7.78 -52.20 -6.54
C ASP A 849 8.87 -51.28 -5.90
N GLY A 850 9.02 -51.13 -4.56
CA GLY A 850 8.21 -51.57 -3.38
C GLY A 850 8.90 -51.39 -2.00
N TRP A 851 8.16 -51.63 -0.89
CA TRP A 851 8.59 -51.80 0.54
C TRP A 851 8.88 -50.57 1.45
N LYS A 852 8.98 -50.78 2.78
CA LYS A 852 8.63 -49.80 3.87
C LYS A 852 9.46 -49.89 5.19
N THR A 853 9.44 -48.79 5.98
CA THR A 853 9.53 -48.67 7.48
C THR A 853 10.83 -49.08 8.24
N PRO A 854 11.09 -48.61 9.50
CA PRO A 854 10.47 -47.55 10.32
C PRO A 854 11.47 -46.54 11.00
N SER A 855 10.94 -45.59 11.80
CA SER A 855 11.60 -44.66 12.75
C SER A 855 12.16 -45.39 14.02
N PRO A 856 12.79 -44.76 15.08
CA PRO A 856 12.51 -43.41 15.66
C PRO A 856 13.70 -42.59 16.25
N ILE A 857 13.43 -41.34 16.65
CA ILE A 857 13.64 -40.72 17.99
C ILE A 857 13.26 -39.22 17.92
N GLU A 858 12.57 -38.71 18.94
CA GLU A 858 12.08 -37.33 19.02
C GLU A 858 12.93 -36.45 19.95
N MET A 859 13.12 -35.17 19.60
CA MET A 859 13.15 -34.05 20.55
C MET A 859 12.65 -32.77 19.85
N ALA A 860 11.90 -31.95 20.58
CA ALA A 860 11.32 -30.68 20.15
C ALA A 860 11.84 -29.53 21.05
N ASP A 861 11.57 -28.24 20.84
CA ASP A 861 10.72 -27.58 19.83
C ASP A 861 11.23 -26.13 19.56
N GLY A 862 10.62 -25.41 18.61
CA GLY A 862 10.92 -24.01 18.32
C GLY A 862 10.07 -23.44 17.18
N THR A 863 8.78 -23.20 17.44
CA THR A 863 7.77 -23.00 16.40
C THR A 863 7.66 -21.59 15.84
N SER A 864 7.73 -21.52 14.50
CA SER A 864 6.99 -20.54 13.70
C SER A 864 5.92 -21.33 12.93
N GLU A 865 4.69 -20.83 12.84
CA GLU A 865 3.65 -21.50 12.05
C GLU A 865 3.98 -21.40 10.56
N LYS A 866 4.34 -22.54 9.95
CA LYS A 866 4.64 -22.64 8.52
C LYS A 866 3.50 -23.37 7.81
N LYS A 867 2.99 -22.81 6.72
CA LYS A 867 1.98 -23.47 5.88
C LYS A 867 2.53 -24.77 5.30
N VAL A 868 1.74 -25.84 5.32
CA VAL A 868 2.15 -27.16 4.84
C VAL A 868 1.31 -27.57 3.64
N GLY A 869 1.98 -27.94 2.55
CA GLY A 869 1.37 -28.40 1.31
C GLY A 869 1.62 -29.89 1.07
N LYS A 870 0.64 -30.59 0.53
CA LYS A 870 0.77 -31.94 0.00
C LYS A 870 0.85 -31.88 -1.52
N VAL A 871 1.91 -32.45 -2.08
CA VAL A 871 2.11 -32.53 -3.53
C VAL A 871 1.08 -33.50 -4.15
N LEU A 872 0.44 -33.08 -5.24
CA LEU A 872 -0.71 -33.77 -5.85
C LEU A 872 -0.33 -34.72 -6.99
N TYR A 873 0.83 -34.54 -7.63
CA TYR A 873 1.35 -35.39 -8.71
C TYR A 873 2.88 -35.40 -8.67
N ASP A 874 3.52 -36.40 -9.27
CA ASP A 874 4.98 -36.39 -9.48
C ASP A 874 5.36 -35.18 -10.38
N TYR A 875 6.45 -34.50 -10.01
CA TYR A 875 7.03 -33.40 -10.78
C TYR A 875 8.56 -33.50 -10.68
N SER A 876 9.22 -33.63 -11.83
CA SER A 876 10.68 -33.58 -11.96
C SER A 876 11.11 -32.21 -12.43
N LYS A 877 12.19 -31.68 -11.88
CA LYS A 877 12.68 -30.35 -12.26
C LYS A 877 13.22 -30.31 -13.68
N THR A 878 12.99 -29.19 -14.34
CA THR A 878 13.49 -28.85 -15.67
C THR A 878 14.55 -27.74 -15.63
N ASN A 879 14.55 -26.92 -14.58
CA ASN A 879 15.53 -25.86 -14.31
C ASN A 879 16.20 -26.03 -12.93
N ASP A 880 17.32 -25.33 -12.69
CA ASP A 880 18.13 -25.47 -11.46
C ASP A 880 17.46 -24.87 -10.19
N ASP A 881 16.44 -24.03 -10.34
CA ASP A 881 15.67 -23.40 -9.26
C ASP A 881 14.32 -24.10 -8.96
N GLU A 882 13.98 -25.12 -9.75
CA GLU A 882 12.82 -26.01 -9.56
C GLU A 882 13.18 -27.22 -8.68
N LEU A 883 12.20 -27.83 -8.01
CA LEU A 883 12.42 -28.93 -7.07
C LEU A 883 11.79 -30.26 -7.52
N ASP A 884 12.58 -31.34 -7.52
CA ASP A 884 12.08 -32.70 -7.73
C ASP A 884 11.19 -33.13 -6.55
N VAL A 885 9.90 -33.36 -6.81
CA VAL A 885 8.91 -33.77 -5.80
C VAL A 885 8.05 -34.93 -6.28
N LYS A 886 7.61 -35.77 -5.34
CA LYS A 886 6.75 -36.91 -5.63
C LYS A 886 5.31 -36.73 -5.15
N GLN A 887 4.38 -37.38 -5.84
CA GLN A 887 2.97 -37.42 -5.48
C GLN A 887 2.81 -37.86 -4.02
N GLY A 888 2.08 -37.06 -3.25
CA GLY A 888 1.84 -37.28 -1.82
C GLY A 888 2.95 -36.80 -0.89
N ALA A 889 4.08 -36.28 -1.38
CA ALA A 889 5.10 -35.66 -0.55
C ALA A 889 4.51 -34.47 0.23
N ILE A 890 4.89 -34.37 1.51
CA ILE A 890 4.58 -33.22 2.36
C ILE A 890 5.74 -32.24 2.23
N VAL A 891 5.44 -31.01 1.85
CA VAL A 891 6.41 -29.93 1.66
C VAL A 891 5.97 -28.69 2.44
N THR A 892 6.94 -27.95 2.97
CA THR A 892 6.67 -26.68 3.65
C THR A 892 6.61 -25.57 2.62
N VAL A 893 5.52 -24.80 2.58
CA VAL A 893 5.43 -23.60 1.74
C VAL A 893 6.27 -22.51 2.37
N LEU A 894 7.21 -21.95 1.61
CA LEU A 894 8.08 -20.86 2.04
C LEU A 894 7.57 -19.51 1.52
N GLU A 895 7.04 -19.50 0.29
CA GLU A 895 6.50 -18.31 -0.39
C GLU A 895 5.19 -18.74 -1.07
N ASP A 896 4.07 -18.06 -0.78
CA ASP A 896 2.78 -18.29 -1.44
C ASP A 896 2.84 -17.90 -2.93
N ASP A 897 1.86 -18.35 -3.73
CA ASP A 897 1.88 -18.19 -5.19
C ASP A 897 1.83 -16.73 -5.68
N VAL A 898 2.67 -16.42 -6.66
CA VAL A 898 2.79 -15.13 -7.35
C VAL A 898 2.49 -15.22 -8.85
N SER A 899 2.49 -16.41 -9.46
CA SER A 899 2.36 -16.59 -10.93
C SER A 899 1.99 -17.99 -11.45
N GLY A 900 1.43 -18.87 -10.60
CA GLY A 900 1.22 -20.30 -10.86
C GLY A 900 2.33 -21.21 -10.31
N TRP A 901 3.25 -20.67 -9.50
CA TRP A 901 4.42 -21.36 -8.94
C TRP A 901 4.62 -21.00 -7.46
N THR A 902 4.85 -22.01 -6.62
CA THR A 902 5.01 -21.88 -5.17
C THR A 902 6.41 -22.35 -4.77
N ARG A 903 7.12 -21.58 -3.93
CA ARG A 903 8.41 -22.03 -3.39
C ARG A 903 8.20 -22.93 -2.18
N VAL A 904 8.77 -24.12 -2.24
CA VAL A 904 8.61 -25.15 -1.20
C VAL A 904 9.93 -25.74 -0.76
N ALA A 905 9.96 -26.33 0.43
CA ALA A 905 11.06 -27.16 0.93
C ALA A 905 10.57 -28.54 1.34
N VAL A 906 11.30 -29.60 0.98
CA VAL A 906 10.95 -30.99 1.30
C VAL A 906 11.22 -31.34 2.77
N ASN A 907 12.00 -30.53 3.49
CA ASN A 907 12.09 -30.57 4.96
C ASN A 907 12.24 -29.15 5.53
N ALA A 908 11.50 -28.85 6.61
CA ALA A 908 11.42 -27.51 7.22
C ALA A 908 12.72 -27.02 7.92
N VAL A 909 13.73 -27.88 8.01
CA VAL A 909 15.07 -27.63 8.58
C VAL A 909 16.11 -28.27 7.66
N GLY A 910 16.89 -27.45 6.96
CA GLY A 910 18.06 -27.88 6.18
C GLY A 910 17.81 -28.72 4.93
N GLY A 911 16.57 -28.89 4.47
CA GLY A 911 16.25 -29.59 3.22
C GLY A 911 16.46 -28.74 1.97
N GLU A 912 16.58 -29.40 0.81
CA GLU A 912 16.53 -28.72 -0.49
C GLU A 912 15.19 -28.01 -0.69
N SER A 913 15.23 -26.85 -1.37
CA SER A 913 14.08 -26.00 -1.65
C SER A 913 14.15 -25.42 -3.06
N GLY A 914 12.97 -25.17 -3.65
CA GLY A 914 12.83 -24.74 -5.04
C GLY A 914 11.37 -24.50 -5.40
N LEU A 915 11.14 -24.16 -6.67
CA LEU A 915 9.82 -23.91 -7.22
C LEU A 915 9.14 -25.20 -7.71
N ILE A 916 7.84 -25.31 -7.48
CA ILE A 916 6.97 -26.30 -8.14
C ILE A 916 5.64 -25.63 -8.54
N PRO A 917 4.87 -26.18 -9.51
CA PRO A 917 3.60 -25.59 -9.92
C PRO A 917 2.58 -25.54 -8.77
N THR A 918 1.89 -24.41 -8.58
CA THR A 918 0.93 -24.25 -7.47
C THR A 918 -0.26 -25.21 -7.58
N SER A 919 -0.71 -25.50 -8.79
CA SER A 919 -1.77 -26.50 -9.06
C SER A 919 -1.34 -27.95 -8.80
N TRP A 920 -0.05 -28.19 -8.52
CA TRP A 920 0.48 -29.48 -8.05
C TRP A 920 0.54 -29.55 -6.52
N LEU A 921 -0.07 -28.60 -5.79
CA LEU A 921 -0.14 -28.55 -4.32
C LEU A 921 -1.58 -28.52 -3.79
N SER A 922 -1.78 -29.15 -2.64
CA SER A 922 -2.94 -28.97 -1.77
C SER A 922 -2.46 -28.52 -0.40
N ILE A 923 -2.65 -27.24 -0.07
CA ILE A 923 -2.27 -26.65 1.21
C ILE A 923 -3.31 -27.03 2.28
N GLN A 924 -2.85 -27.38 3.48
CA GLN A 924 -3.70 -27.64 4.64
C GLN A 924 -3.42 -26.61 5.74
N GLU A 925 -4.49 -25.94 6.19
CA GLU A 925 -4.46 -25.03 7.33
C GLU A 925 -4.85 -25.78 8.62
N SER A 926 -4.09 -25.58 9.69
CA SER A 926 -4.22 -26.34 10.94
C SER A 926 -5.21 -25.71 11.91
N LYS A 927 -6.28 -26.44 12.27
CA LYS A 927 -7.20 -26.07 13.36
C LYS A 927 -6.66 -26.54 14.72
N THR A 928 -6.40 -25.61 15.62
CA THR A 928 -5.95 -25.87 16.99
C THR A 928 -7.04 -26.52 17.84
N LYS A 929 -6.68 -27.50 18.69
CA LYS A 929 -7.60 -28.15 19.65
C LYS A 929 -7.36 -27.62 21.07
N ASN A 930 -8.38 -27.00 21.66
CA ASN A 930 -8.37 -26.70 23.10
C ASN A 930 -8.61 -27.97 23.95
N LEU A 931 -7.93 -28.04 25.09
CA LEU A 931 -7.94 -29.20 25.99
C LEU A 931 -9.20 -29.25 26.86
N THR A 932 -9.73 -30.47 27.06
CA THR A 932 -10.99 -30.70 27.77
C THR A 932 -10.81 -30.72 29.29
N ILE A 933 -11.44 -29.78 30.01
CA ILE A 933 -11.69 -29.92 31.45
C ILE A 933 -12.91 -30.83 31.65
N LYS A 934 -12.75 -31.90 32.44
CA LYS A 934 -13.85 -32.81 32.79
C LYS A 934 -14.64 -32.27 33.98
N GLN A 935 -15.92 -31.98 33.78
CA GLN A 935 -16.95 -32.17 34.80
C GLN A 935 -17.99 -33.18 34.30
N LYS A 936 -18.71 -33.81 35.23
CA LYS A 936 -19.41 -35.08 34.99
C LYS A 936 -20.81 -35.04 35.60
N GLN A 937 -21.82 -35.14 34.72
CA GLN A 937 -23.20 -35.55 34.98
C GLN A 937 -23.96 -34.86 36.13
N GLN A 938 -25.01 -34.12 35.80
CA GLN A 938 -26.37 -34.64 36.01
C GLN A 938 -27.41 -33.93 35.13
N ASP A 939 -28.51 -34.63 34.87
CA ASP A 939 -29.58 -34.22 33.95
C ASP A 939 -30.50 -33.15 34.53
N VAL A 940 -31.17 -32.37 33.67
CA VAL A 940 -32.63 -32.44 33.47
C VAL A 940 -33.06 -31.59 32.27
N SER A 941 -34.02 -32.13 31.52
CA SER A 941 -34.59 -31.65 30.25
C SER A 941 -34.89 -30.15 30.08
N SER A 942 -34.57 -29.63 28.90
CA SER A 942 -35.43 -28.70 28.16
C SER A 942 -35.53 -29.15 26.69
N ARG A 943 -36.67 -28.92 26.04
CA ARG A 943 -36.87 -29.18 24.60
C ARG A 943 -36.70 -27.88 23.83
N GLY A 944 -35.77 -27.82 22.89
CA GLY A 944 -35.66 -26.80 21.85
C GLY A 944 -35.87 -27.41 20.46
N ASN A 945 -36.18 -26.60 19.45
CA ASN A 945 -36.39 -27.07 18.09
C ASN A 945 -35.13 -27.74 17.52
N GLN A 946 -35.34 -28.79 16.72
CA GLN A 946 -34.36 -29.26 15.74
C GLN A 946 -34.94 -28.93 14.37
N ASP A 947 -34.17 -28.23 13.54
CA ASP A 947 -34.63 -27.74 12.25
C ASP A 947 -34.93 -28.91 11.31
N ARG A 948 -35.98 -28.77 10.51
CA ARG A 948 -36.46 -29.84 9.63
C ARG A 948 -36.24 -29.46 8.19
N ALA A 949 -36.08 -30.46 7.33
CA ALA A 949 -35.99 -30.23 5.90
C ALA A 949 -36.90 -31.19 5.13
N LYS A 950 -37.49 -30.67 4.06
CA LYS A 950 -38.15 -31.48 3.05
C LYS A 950 -37.16 -31.82 1.94
N VAL A 951 -37.04 -33.11 1.66
CA VAL A 951 -36.19 -33.64 0.59
C VAL A 951 -36.79 -33.28 -0.77
N LEU A 952 -35.96 -32.76 -1.67
CA LEU A 952 -36.37 -32.25 -2.98
C LEU A 952 -36.27 -33.27 -4.10
N TYR A 953 -35.42 -34.29 -3.98
CA TYR A 953 -35.15 -35.32 -4.99
C TYR A 953 -34.81 -36.66 -4.31
N ASP A 954 -35.12 -37.79 -4.96
CA ASP A 954 -34.71 -39.11 -4.46
C ASP A 954 -33.18 -39.23 -4.44
N TYR A 955 -32.60 -39.47 -3.27
CA TYR A 955 -31.19 -39.75 -3.08
C TYR A 955 -31.00 -41.15 -2.51
N SER A 956 -30.20 -41.96 -3.19
CA SER A 956 -29.76 -43.26 -2.66
C SER A 956 -28.31 -43.16 -2.20
N LYS A 957 -28.02 -43.82 -1.08
CA LYS A 957 -26.69 -43.85 -0.45
C LYS A 957 -25.63 -44.34 -1.45
N ALA A 958 -24.54 -43.59 -1.59
CA ALA A 958 -23.43 -43.91 -2.48
C ALA A 958 -22.24 -44.51 -1.72
N ASN A 959 -21.95 -44.00 -0.52
CA ASN A 959 -20.89 -44.41 0.39
C ASN A 959 -21.45 -44.75 1.78
N ASP A 960 -20.62 -45.29 2.68
CA ASP A 960 -21.15 -45.83 3.94
C ASP A 960 -21.73 -44.78 4.91
N ASP A 961 -21.27 -43.53 4.83
CA ASP A 961 -21.71 -42.39 5.65
C ASP A 961 -22.99 -41.68 5.15
N ASP A 962 -23.56 -42.10 4.01
CA ASP A 962 -24.75 -41.52 3.40
C ASP A 962 -26.06 -42.13 3.97
N VAL A 963 -27.21 -41.50 3.73
CA VAL A 963 -28.53 -42.07 4.06
C VAL A 963 -29.52 -41.99 2.89
N ASP A 964 -30.26 -43.09 2.65
CA ASP A 964 -31.33 -43.16 1.65
C ASP A 964 -32.51 -42.26 2.03
N VAL A 965 -32.89 -41.33 1.14
CA VAL A 965 -34.02 -40.42 1.32
C VAL A 965 -34.82 -40.25 0.03
N ARG A 966 -36.14 -40.08 0.13
CA ARG A 966 -37.02 -39.93 -1.04
C ARG A 966 -37.52 -38.52 -1.21
N GLN A 967 -37.81 -38.15 -2.47
CA GLN A 967 -38.46 -36.89 -2.80
C GLN A 967 -39.72 -36.71 -1.96
N HIS A 968 -39.75 -35.62 -1.21
CA HIS A 968 -40.78 -35.19 -0.26
C HIS A 968 -40.76 -35.82 1.14
N ASP A 969 -39.79 -36.66 1.49
CA ASP A 969 -39.54 -37.06 2.88
C ASP A 969 -39.24 -35.83 3.75
N ILE A 970 -39.60 -35.91 5.05
CA ILE A 970 -39.31 -34.87 6.05
C ILE A 970 -38.22 -35.39 6.99
N VAL A 971 -37.01 -34.89 6.82
CA VAL A 971 -35.83 -35.26 7.62
C VAL A 971 -35.56 -34.21 8.70
N ILE A 972 -34.82 -34.58 9.74
CA ILE A 972 -34.37 -33.65 10.79
C ILE A 972 -32.90 -33.34 10.52
N ILE A 973 -32.52 -32.06 10.49
CA ILE A 973 -31.12 -31.65 10.36
C ILE A 973 -30.42 -31.87 11.71
N ILE A 974 -29.29 -32.56 11.67
CA ILE A 974 -28.41 -32.75 12.82
C ILE A 974 -27.25 -31.74 12.74
N GLU A 975 -26.62 -31.65 11.57
CA GLU A 975 -25.54 -30.70 11.29
C GLU A 975 -25.79 -30.03 9.92
N PRO A 976 -26.10 -28.72 9.86
CA PRO A 976 -26.36 -28.01 8.61
C PRO A 976 -25.09 -27.81 7.77
N ASP A 977 -25.22 -28.02 6.45
CA ASP A 977 -24.26 -27.74 5.37
C ASP A 977 -22.76 -27.71 5.74
N MET A 978 -22.15 -28.90 5.77
CA MET A 978 -20.70 -29.08 5.90
C MET A 978 -19.99 -29.09 4.54
N GLY A 979 -20.32 -28.15 3.65
CA GLY A 979 -19.63 -27.95 2.37
C GLY A 979 -20.29 -28.65 1.19
N GLY A 980 -21.60 -28.46 1.02
CA GLY A 980 -22.44 -29.08 0.01
C GLY A 980 -23.17 -30.34 0.48
N TRP A 981 -22.96 -30.76 1.73
CA TRP A 981 -23.55 -31.96 2.34
C TRP A 981 -24.07 -31.65 3.75
N THR A 982 -25.32 -32.00 4.02
CA THR A 982 -25.97 -31.81 5.33
C THR A 982 -26.14 -33.18 6.00
N ARG A 983 -25.83 -33.29 7.29
CA ARG A 983 -26.12 -34.51 8.06
C ARG A 983 -27.55 -34.48 8.59
N VAL A 984 -28.32 -35.51 8.28
CA VAL A 984 -29.74 -35.61 8.63
C VAL A 984 -30.08 -36.95 9.28
N ALA A 985 -31.08 -36.92 10.18
CA ALA A 985 -31.80 -38.12 10.60
C ALA A 985 -32.97 -38.37 9.65
N ALA A 986 -32.99 -39.54 9.02
CA ALA A 986 -34.03 -39.99 8.11
C ALA A 986 -34.38 -41.47 8.40
N ASN A 987 -35.67 -41.77 8.54
CA ASN A 987 -36.20 -43.13 8.68
C ASN A 987 -35.55 -44.00 9.80
N GLY A 988 -34.93 -43.37 10.81
CA GLY A 988 -34.25 -44.05 11.92
C GLY A 988 -32.75 -44.29 11.72
N ALA A 989 -32.17 -43.82 10.61
CA ALA A 989 -30.73 -43.76 10.37
C ALA A 989 -30.24 -42.31 10.31
N GLU A 990 -28.95 -42.09 10.56
CA GLU A 990 -28.29 -40.79 10.44
C GLU A 990 -27.20 -40.88 9.37
N GLY A 991 -27.13 -39.89 8.49
CA GLY A 991 -26.15 -39.88 7.39
C GLY A 991 -26.16 -38.59 6.60
N LEU A 992 -25.31 -38.53 5.58
CA LEU A 992 -25.16 -37.37 4.69
C LEU A 992 -26.14 -37.43 3.52
N VAL A 993 -26.64 -36.25 3.14
CA VAL A 993 -27.45 -35.97 1.94
C VAL A 993 -26.95 -34.67 1.32
N PRO A 994 -26.90 -34.50 -0.01
CA PRO A 994 -26.47 -33.25 -0.63
C PRO A 994 -27.35 -32.07 -0.17
N THR A 995 -26.74 -30.99 0.35
CA THR A 995 -27.47 -29.83 0.90
C THR A 995 -28.43 -29.22 -0.12
N ALA A 996 -28.02 -29.13 -1.38
CA ALA A 996 -28.83 -28.60 -2.47
C ALA A 996 -30.09 -29.45 -2.79
N TRP A 997 -30.23 -30.65 -2.20
CA TRP A 997 -31.39 -31.54 -2.37
C TRP A 997 -32.32 -31.49 -1.15
N LEU A 998 -32.08 -30.57 -0.21
CA LEU A 998 -32.91 -30.31 0.95
C LEU A 998 -33.46 -28.88 0.89
N SER A 999 -34.73 -28.71 1.25
CA SER A 999 -35.31 -27.40 1.58
C SER A 999 -35.64 -27.38 3.07
N VAL A 1000 -34.98 -26.50 3.83
CA VAL A 1000 -35.36 -26.26 5.23
C VAL A 1000 -36.83 -25.80 5.30
N ILE A 1001 -37.52 -26.21 6.37
CA ILE A 1001 -38.91 -25.86 6.69
C ILE A 1001 -39.03 -25.61 8.20
N ASP A 1002 -39.92 -24.68 8.56
CA ASP A 1002 -40.31 -24.39 9.96
C ASP A 1002 -41.22 -25.49 10.56
#